data_AF-A0A496VFV3-F1
#
_entry.id   AF-A0A496VFV3-F1
#
_cell.length_a   1.000
_cell.length_b   1.000
_cell.length_c   1.000
_cell.angle_alpha   90.00
_cell.angle_beta   90.00
_cell.angle_gamma   90.00
#
_symmetry.space_group_name_H-M   'P 1'
#
loop_
_entity.id
_entity.type
_entity.pdbx_description
1 polymer ?
#
loop_
_entity_poly.entity_id
_entity_poly.type
_entity_poly.pdbx_seq_one_letter_code
_entity_poly.pdbx_strand_id
1 'polypeptide(L)'
;MSATESPKKESVMFQNVKITIRLYASFALMIAFMIIVGLFAMFQMQTLSKLTTKLYNHPLTVSNAVRDVNINIIKMHRSMKDVALASDDASLEAAVQAVNSYEKQVYDNLDVISARFLGDKQDVEALKKRVIEWKPIRDEVIALMRQDKRDEAAAITKGAQHVANLEATMKKLTEFTNRKADDFLENAKAQESKLKIWVYAVMGIVILIGGWIAFFMSRTITHSLNLAIGIANAIATGNLNNQIEFNTKTETGQLLQTLDRMQTQLRERLDELDKTQIQLRERIEEEKRIADEALRINRALDSVYTSVLIVDFNYQIIYLNSAAQSLFKKEQEKMGTKLPHFDANHLLGASIDVFYNNPAQQRQLFAGLTNSHLSTLNIGGLTIDTTITPVINTSGERLGTVFEFNDRTQQVATEQEINAVIHAASEGHFKKRINLENKTGFFKTFSESINQIMAFNQDMIKDIMRLLSALAQGDLSQTIENNNYVGAFEQLKEDANATVSRLTEIMTEISRSAEIVATATEEISQGNLSLSQRTEQQAASLEETAASMEQMTSTVQQTADNTKQATQLAFSARERAEKGGEVVGATINAMTEISNSSKKVADIIGVINEIAFQTNLLALNAAVEAARAGDQGRGFAVVASEVRNLAQRSAAAAKEIKGLIQD
;
A
#
# COMPACT_ATOMS: atom_id res chain seq x y z
N MET A 1 -41.60 64.50 18.79
CA MET A 1 -41.21 63.12 18.40
C MET A 1 -40.49 63.25 17.06
N SER A 2 -39.17 63.46 17.02
CA SER A 2 -38.10 62.46 17.16
C SER A 2 -38.31 61.23 16.28
N ALA A 3 -37.73 61.25 15.08
CA ALA A 3 -37.05 60.12 14.45
C ALA A 3 -36.30 60.64 13.20
N THR A 4 -35.03 60.96 13.40
CA THR A 4 -34.04 61.24 12.36
C THR A 4 -33.59 59.93 11.71
N GLU A 5 -33.95 59.69 10.45
CA GLU A 5 -33.25 58.73 9.60
C GLU A 5 -32.22 59.46 8.74
N SER A 6 -30.95 59.16 9.02
CA SER A 6 -29.77 59.58 8.28
C SER A 6 -29.71 58.87 6.91
N PRO A 7 -29.53 59.58 5.78
CA PRO A 7 -29.24 58.92 4.53
C PRO A 7 -27.75 58.55 4.48
N LYS A 8 -27.49 57.25 4.32
CA LYS A 8 -26.21 56.61 3.99
C LYS A 8 -25.37 57.47 3.02
N LYS A 9 -24.40 58.20 3.55
CA LYS A 9 -23.52 59.10 2.76
C LYS A 9 -22.27 58.38 2.19
N GLU A 10 -22.07 57.10 2.49
CA GLU A 10 -20.86 56.36 2.10
C GLU A 10 -20.98 55.56 0.79
N SER A 11 -22.17 55.38 0.19
CA SER A 11 -22.32 54.61 -1.06
C SER A 11 -22.24 55.44 -2.35
N VAL A 12 -22.09 56.76 -2.26
CA VAL A 12 -22.16 57.68 -3.42
C VAL A 12 -20.80 57.91 -4.08
N MET A 13 -19.69 57.64 -3.39
CA MET A 13 -18.34 57.93 -3.92
C MET A 13 -17.94 57.02 -5.08
N PHE A 14 -18.43 55.77 -5.12
CA PHE A 14 -18.13 54.83 -6.19
C PHE A 14 -18.94 55.07 -7.47
N GLN A 15 -20.06 55.78 -7.46
CA GLN A 15 -20.93 55.94 -8.64
C GLN A 15 -20.49 57.03 -9.63
N ASN A 16 -19.60 57.95 -9.24
CA ASN A 16 -19.15 59.07 -10.09
C ASN A 16 -17.75 58.88 -10.71
N VAL A 17 -17.11 57.73 -10.51
CA VAL A 17 -15.75 57.44 -11.01
C VAL A 17 -15.82 56.85 -12.43
N LYS A 18 -14.94 57.27 -13.36
CA LYS A 18 -14.85 56.71 -14.73
C LYS A 18 -14.70 55.18 -14.68
N ILE A 19 -15.38 54.47 -15.58
CA ILE A 19 -15.36 52.99 -15.68
C ILE A 19 -13.94 52.43 -15.73
N THR A 20 -13.03 53.10 -16.44
CA THR A 20 -11.60 52.75 -16.54
C THR A 20 -10.93 52.65 -15.15
N ILE A 21 -11.17 53.62 -14.27
CA ILE A 21 -10.57 53.64 -12.93
C ILE A 21 -11.17 52.54 -12.05
N ARG A 22 -12.46 52.25 -12.19
CA ARG A 22 -13.12 51.17 -11.45
C ARG A 22 -12.58 49.79 -11.85
N LEU A 23 -12.41 49.55 -13.15
CA LEU A 23 -11.85 48.30 -13.67
C LEU A 23 -10.42 48.08 -13.17
N TYR A 24 -9.54 49.09 -13.29
CA TYR A 24 -8.19 48.97 -12.75
C TYR A 24 -8.19 48.77 -11.23
N ALA A 25 -9.07 49.46 -10.49
CA ALA A 25 -9.18 49.28 -9.04
C ALA A 25 -9.66 47.86 -8.65
N SER A 26 -10.62 47.28 -9.36
CA SER A 26 -11.10 45.91 -9.09
C SER A 26 -10.03 44.86 -9.38
N PHE A 27 -9.30 44.99 -10.49
CA PHE A 27 -8.20 44.07 -10.80
C PHE A 27 -7.01 44.26 -9.84
N ALA A 28 -6.68 45.50 -9.46
CA ALA A 28 -5.64 45.77 -8.49
C ALA A 28 -5.95 45.18 -7.11
N LEU A 29 -7.21 45.26 -6.67
CA LEU A 29 -7.67 44.65 -5.41
C LEU A 29 -7.56 43.11 -5.45
N MET A 30 -7.92 42.50 -6.59
CA MET A 30 -7.82 41.06 -6.77
C MET A 30 -6.36 40.58 -6.79
N ILE A 31 -5.47 41.32 -7.46
CA ILE A 31 -4.02 41.07 -7.45
C ILE A 31 -3.45 41.23 -6.03
N ALA A 32 -3.84 42.29 -5.31
CA ALA A 32 -3.42 42.51 -3.92
C ALA A 32 -3.85 41.35 -3.01
N PHE A 33 -5.07 40.84 -3.17
CA PHE A 33 -5.53 39.66 -2.43
C PHE A 33 -4.71 38.41 -2.75
N MET A 34 -4.38 38.16 -4.01
CA MET A 34 -3.51 37.03 -4.39
C MET A 34 -2.09 37.18 -3.82
N ILE A 35 -1.54 38.39 -3.77
CA ILE A 35 -0.25 38.66 -3.13
C ILE A 35 -0.32 38.34 -1.63
N ILE A 36 -1.41 38.71 -0.94
CA ILE A 36 -1.61 38.42 0.48
C ILE A 36 -1.67 36.90 0.72
N VAL A 37 -2.42 36.15 -0.10
CA VAL A 37 -2.48 34.69 -0.01
C VAL A 37 -1.10 34.06 -0.27
N GLY A 38 -0.35 34.57 -1.25
CA GLY A 38 1.01 34.14 -1.53
C GLY A 38 1.96 34.39 -0.36
N LEU A 39 1.91 35.57 0.25
CA LEU A 39 2.69 35.92 1.45
C LEU A 39 2.30 35.08 2.67
N PHE A 40 1.01 34.79 2.85
CA PHE A 40 0.52 33.90 3.90
C PHE A 40 1.03 32.46 3.70
N ALA A 41 0.98 31.93 2.48
CA ALA A 41 1.54 30.64 2.14
C ALA A 41 3.05 30.58 2.42
N MET A 42 3.78 31.65 2.09
CA MET A 42 5.21 31.77 2.43
C MET A 42 5.45 31.74 3.94
N PHE A 43 4.66 32.48 4.73
CA PHE A 43 4.77 32.48 6.19
C PHE A 43 4.47 31.10 6.79
N GLN A 44 3.42 30.44 6.31
CA GLN A 44 3.07 29.09 6.75
C GLN A 44 4.17 28.08 6.38
N MET A 45 4.80 28.24 5.21
CA MET A 45 5.87 27.37 4.76
C MET A 45 7.18 27.57 5.53
N GLN A 46 7.49 28.80 5.96
CA GLN A 46 8.58 29.05 6.91
C GLN A 46 8.32 28.37 8.26
N THR A 47 7.07 28.40 8.72
CA THR A 47 6.66 27.72 9.95
C THR A 47 6.79 26.21 9.80
N LEU A 48 6.33 25.64 8.69
CA LEU A 48 6.46 24.23 8.37
C LEU A 48 7.93 23.81 8.22
N SER A 49 8.78 24.59 7.56
CA SER A 49 10.23 24.32 7.46
C SER A 49 10.90 24.33 8.83
N LYS A 50 10.61 25.32 9.68
CA LYS A 50 11.09 25.34 11.08
C LYS A 50 10.57 24.13 11.86
N LEU A 51 9.32 23.72 11.62
CA LEU A 51 8.73 22.55 12.26
C LEU A 51 9.38 21.27 11.75
N THR A 52 9.66 21.12 10.45
CA THR A 52 10.40 19.98 9.87
C THR A 52 11.85 19.94 10.34
N THR A 53 12.49 21.11 10.49
CA THR A 53 13.83 21.26 11.10
C THR A 53 13.82 20.93 12.60
N LYS A 54 12.69 21.09 13.29
CA LYS A 54 12.51 20.66 14.69
C LYS A 54 12.06 19.20 14.81
N LEU A 55 11.27 18.71 13.86
CA LEU A 55 10.86 17.32 13.65
C LEU A 55 12.06 16.49 13.18
N TYR A 56 13.11 17.17 12.75
CA TYR A 56 14.49 16.70 12.61
C TYR A 56 15.16 16.31 13.94
N ASN A 57 14.35 15.87 14.90
CA ASN A 57 14.70 15.01 16.01
C ASN A 57 14.14 13.59 15.81
N HIS A 58 13.80 13.18 14.58
CA HIS A 58 13.23 11.85 14.29
C HIS A 58 14.21 10.80 13.71
N PRO A 59 15.42 11.14 13.20
CA PRO A 59 16.50 10.14 13.10
C PRO A 59 16.96 9.61 14.47
N LEU A 60 16.53 10.22 15.58
CA LEU A 60 16.97 9.87 16.93
C LEU A 60 16.76 8.40 17.26
N THR A 61 15.78 7.67 16.74
CA THR A 61 15.64 6.27 17.17
C THR A 61 16.84 5.42 16.73
N VAL A 62 17.29 5.53 15.47
CA VAL A 62 18.46 4.79 14.99
C VAL A 62 19.76 5.47 15.41
N SER A 63 19.82 6.80 15.36
CA SER A 63 21.02 7.56 15.75
C SER A 63 21.28 7.47 17.27
N ASN A 64 20.25 7.56 18.12
CA ASN A 64 20.38 7.30 19.56
C ASN A 64 20.69 5.84 19.80
N ALA A 65 20.05 4.88 19.13
CA ALA A 65 20.39 3.48 19.33
C ALA A 65 21.86 3.21 18.97
N VAL A 66 22.37 3.75 17.85
CA VAL A 66 23.80 3.67 17.48
C VAL A 66 24.68 4.35 18.54
N ARG A 67 24.28 5.53 19.03
CA ARG A 67 24.99 6.25 20.09
C ARG A 67 25.00 5.48 21.42
N ASP A 68 23.88 4.89 21.80
CA ASP A 68 23.68 4.16 23.05
C ASP A 68 24.42 2.81 23.00
N VAL A 69 24.44 2.13 21.84
CA VAL A 69 25.33 0.98 21.60
C VAL A 69 26.79 1.39 21.78
N ASN A 70 27.22 2.51 21.19
CA ASN A 70 28.59 2.98 21.33
C ASN A 70 28.95 3.26 22.81
N ILE A 71 28.08 4.00 23.50
CA ILE A 71 28.25 4.33 24.92
C ILE A 71 28.31 3.06 25.77
N ASN A 72 27.41 2.10 25.53
CA ASN A 72 27.33 0.88 26.33
C ASN A 72 28.47 -0.09 26.02
N ILE A 73 29.00 -0.15 24.79
CA ILE A 73 30.24 -0.88 24.48
C ILE A 73 31.43 -0.29 25.24
N ILE A 74 31.56 1.04 25.27
CA ILE A 74 32.62 1.73 26.03
C ILE A 74 32.47 1.48 27.54
N LYS A 75 31.25 1.56 28.07
CA LYS A 75 30.97 1.27 29.49
C LYS A 75 31.24 -0.20 29.82
N MET A 76 30.88 -1.13 28.95
CA MET A 76 31.16 -2.56 29.12
C MET A 76 32.66 -2.84 29.11
N HIS A 77 33.41 -2.19 28.22
CA HIS A 77 34.87 -2.30 28.21
C HIS A 77 35.50 -1.72 29.48
N ARG A 78 35.01 -0.57 29.96
CA ARG A 78 35.43 0.02 31.24
C ARG A 78 35.12 -0.90 32.42
N SER A 79 33.92 -1.44 32.51
CA SER A 79 33.55 -2.37 33.59
C SER A 79 34.34 -3.68 33.53
N MET A 80 34.81 -4.10 32.35
CA MET A 80 35.76 -5.21 32.27
C MET A 80 37.15 -4.89 32.82
N LYS A 81 37.55 -3.62 32.78
CA LYS A 81 38.74 -3.15 33.51
C LYS A 81 38.50 -3.20 35.02
N ASP A 82 37.29 -2.87 35.48
CA ASP A 82 36.92 -2.97 36.89
C ASP A 82 36.90 -4.45 37.36
N VAL A 83 36.42 -5.38 36.52
CA VAL A 83 36.54 -6.84 36.75
C VAL A 83 38.00 -7.26 36.93
N ALA A 84 38.91 -6.77 36.08
CA ALA A 84 40.33 -7.09 36.15
C ALA A 84 41.06 -6.46 37.36
N LEU A 85 40.52 -5.37 37.92
CA LEU A 85 41.09 -4.63 39.05
C LEU A 85 40.43 -4.94 40.41
N ALA A 86 39.33 -5.71 40.42
CA ALA A 86 38.57 -6.01 41.62
C ALA A 86 39.45 -6.70 42.69
N SER A 87 39.50 -6.15 43.89
CA SER A 87 40.33 -6.66 45.00
C SER A 87 39.65 -7.76 45.82
N ASP A 88 38.34 -7.95 45.65
CA ASP A 88 37.48 -8.80 46.47
C ASP A 88 36.26 -9.29 45.66
N ASP A 89 35.60 -10.36 46.13
CA ASP A 89 34.48 -10.98 45.42
C ASP A 89 33.27 -10.04 45.27
N ALA A 90 33.03 -9.13 46.22
CA ALA A 90 31.90 -8.22 46.16
C ALA A 90 32.10 -7.15 45.06
N SER A 91 33.31 -6.59 44.93
CA SER A 91 33.64 -5.68 43.84
C SER A 91 33.69 -6.39 42.48
N LEU A 92 34.12 -7.65 42.43
CA LEU A 92 34.11 -8.47 41.22
C LEU A 92 32.68 -8.71 40.70
N GLU A 93 31.78 -9.20 41.55
CA GLU A 93 30.39 -9.49 41.15
C GLU A 93 29.62 -8.22 40.78
N ALA A 94 29.86 -7.10 41.45
CA ALA A 94 29.27 -5.81 41.07
C ALA A 94 29.71 -5.36 39.66
N ALA A 95 30.98 -5.56 39.31
CA ALA A 95 31.50 -5.24 37.98
C ALA A 95 30.94 -6.19 36.91
N VAL A 96 30.83 -7.50 37.21
CA VAL A 96 30.19 -8.49 36.32
C VAL A 96 28.72 -8.16 36.07
N GLN A 97 27.99 -7.74 37.10
CA GLN A 97 26.59 -7.33 36.95
C GLN A 97 26.44 -6.09 36.06
N ALA A 98 27.33 -5.11 36.20
CA ALA A 98 27.35 -3.92 35.34
C ALA A 98 27.62 -4.30 33.87
N VAL A 99 28.59 -5.18 33.61
CA VAL A 99 28.90 -5.72 32.28
C VAL A 99 27.67 -6.36 31.63
N ASN A 100 26.98 -7.26 32.34
CA ASN A 100 25.79 -7.94 31.83
C ASN A 100 24.62 -6.98 31.56
N SER A 101 24.47 -5.94 32.38
CA SER A 101 23.45 -4.90 32.18
C SER A 101 23.70 -4.09 30.91
N TYR A 102 24.95 -3.68 30.67
CA TYR A 102 25.32 -2.96 29.44
C TYR A 102 25.23 -3.85 28.21
N GLU A 103 25.61 -5.13 28.31
CA GLU A 103 25.46 -6.12 27.23
C GLU A 103 23.99 -6.24 26.78
N LYS A 104 23.06 -6.35 27.72
CA LYS A 104 21.62 -6.40 27.41
C LYS A 104 21.17 -5.15 26.64
N GLN A 105 21.55 -3.96 27.12
CA GLN A 105 21.21 -2.69 26.45
C GLN A 105 21.83 -2.57 25.06
N VAL A 106 23.00 -3.18 24.83
CA VAL A 106 23.62 -3.24 23.49
C VAL A 106 22.78 -4.10 22.56
N TYR A 107 22.33 -5.29 22.99
CA TYR A 107 21.47 -6.14 22.17
C TYR A 107 20.10 -5.50 21.87
N ASP A 108 19.45 -4.91 22.89
CA ASP A 108 18.16 -4.23 22.72
C ASP A 108 18.24 -3.11 21.66
N ASN A 109 19.30 -2.30 21.71
CA ASN A 109 19.50 -1.21 20.74
C ASN A 109 19.99 -1.73 19.37
N LEU A 110 20.75 -2.83 19.31
CA LEU A 110 21.13 -3.46 18.04
C LEU A 110 19.90 -3.96 17.28
N ASP A 111 18.90 -4.51 17.95
CA ASP A 111 17.66 -4.96 17.29
C ASP A 111 16.88 -3.76 16.71
N VAL A 112 16.87 -2.63 17.41
CA VAL A 112 16.31 -1.36 16.90
C VAL A 112 17.05 -0.88 15.65
N ILE A 113 18.39 -0.97 15.64
CA ILE A 113 19.22 -0.60 14.48
C ILE A 113 18.97 -1.56 13.32
N SER A 114 19.02 -2.89 13.52
CA SER A 114 18.80 -3.89 12.47
C SER A 114 17.44 -3.72 11.76
N ALA A 115 16.39 -3.35 12.51
CA ALA A 115 15.06 -3.15 11.95
C ALA A 115 14.91 -1.84 11.14
N ARG A 116 15.66 -0.79 11.48
CA ARG A 116 15.38 0.59 11.01
C ARG A 116 16.56 1.28 10.33
N PHE A 117 17.73 0.66 10.26
CA PHE A 117 18.91 1.21 9.61
C PHE A 117 18.73 1.31 8.10
N LEU A 118 18.98 2.51 7.56
CA LEU A 118 18.78 2.85 6.15
C LEU A 118 20.06 2.68 5.30
N GLY A 119 21.17 2.26 5.93
CA GLY A 119 22.45 2.00 5.27
C GLY A 119 22.64 0.53 4.92
N ASP A 120 23.89 0.15 4.67
CA ASP A 120 24.24 -1.24 4.39
C ASP A 120 24.01 -2.11 5.63
N LYS A 121 23.07 -3.06 5.52
CA LYS A 121 22.75 -3.98 6.62
C LYS A 121 23.93 -4.87 6.98
N GLN A 122 24.89 -5.09 6.07
CA GLN A 122 26.10 -5.84 6.36
C GLN A 122 26.94 -5.19 7.46
N ASP A 123 26.93 -3.85 7.57
CA ASP A 123 27.67 -3.15 8.63
C ASP A 123 27.07 -3.39 10.02
N VAL A 124 25.73 -3.47 10.11
CA VAL A 124 25.02 -3.78 11.36
C VAL A 124 25.21 -5.24 11.76
N GLU A 125 25.13 -6.17 10.81
CA GLU A 125 25.40 -7.59 11.07
C GLU A 125 26.87 -7.83 11.46
N ALA A 126 27.80 -7.12 10.84
CA ALA A 126 29.22 -7.20 11.17
C ALA A 126 29.51 -6.64 12.57
N LEU A 127 28.74 -5.65 13.05
CA LEU A 127 28.80 -5.17 14.43
C LEU A 127 28.22 -6.21 15.40
N LYS A 128 27.02 -6.74 15.11
CA LYS A 128 26.35 -7.76 15.92
C LYS A 128 27.24 -9.00 16.11
N LYS A 129 27.84 -9.48 15.02
CA LYS A 129 28.80 -10.59 15.04
C LYS A 129 29.98 -10.31 15.96
N ARG A 130 30.60 -9.14 15.87
CA ARG A 130 31.75 -8.76 16.74
C ARG A 130 31.39 -8.67 18.21
N VAL A 131 30.18 -8.19 18.54
CA VAL A 131 29.69 -8.18 19.93
C VAL A 131 29.51 -9.60 20.46
N ILE A 132 28.98 -10.52 19.65
CA ILE A 132 28.83 -11.95 19.97
C ILE A 132 30.20 -12.61 20.18
N GLU A 133 31.16 -12.34 19.30
CA GLU A 133 32.53 -12.90 19.39
C GLU A 133 33.32 -12.40 20.61
N TRP A 134 32.98 -11.22 21.15
CA TRP A 134 33.63 -10.69 22.35
C TRP A 134 33.15 -11.38 23.65
N LYS A 135 31.90 -11.88 23.69
CA LYS A 135 31.32 -12.55 24.86
C LYS A 135 32.18 -13.69 25.44
N PRO A 136 32.63 -14.70 24.67
CA PRO A 136 33.42 -15.81 25.23
C PRO A 136 34.76 -15.35 25.83
N ILE A 137 35.42 -14.37 25.22
CA ILE A 137 36.68 -13.79 25.73
C ILE A 137 36.44 -13.14 27.10
N ARG A 138 35.31 -12.46 27.24
CA ARG A 138 34.93 -11.79 28.47
C ARG A 138 34.58 -12.76 29.59
N ASP A 139 33.82 -13.81 29.25
CA ASP A 139 33.40 -14.83 30.20
C ASP A 139 34.61 -15.65 30.69
N GLU A 140 35.61 -15.88 29.84
CA GLU A 140 36.90 -16.47 30.21
C GLU A 140 37.67 -15.61 31.22
N VAL A 141 37.78 -14.30 30.97
CA VAL A 141 38.41 -13.35 31.91
C VAL A 141 37.68 -13.34 33.26
N ILE A 142 36.34 -13.33 33.25
CA ILE A 142 35.54 -13.39 34.49
C ILE A 142 35.78 -14.72 35.24
N ALA A 143 35.85 -15.84 34.53
CA ALA A 143 36.11 -17.15 35.12
C ALA A 143 37.51 -17.23 35.76
N LEU A 144 38.53 -16.69 35.10
CA LEU A 144 39.90 -16.64 35.64
C LEU A 144 39.99 -15.72 36.86
N MET A 145 39.29 -14.58 36.85
CA MET A 145 39.21 -13.68 38.02
C MET A 145 38.52 -14.35 39.22
N ARG A 146 37.46 -15.14 39.00
CA ARG A 146 36.81 -15.94 40.05
C ARG A 146 37.68 -17.07 40.61
N GLN A 147 38.68 -17.51 39.84
CA GLN A 147 39.68 -18.52 40.24
C GLN A 147 40.94 -17.88 40.84
N ASP A 148 40.96 -16.57 41.07
CA ASP A 148 42.10 -15.76 41.52
C ASP A 148 43.35 -15.83 40.61
N LYS A 149 43.16 -16.19 39.33
CA LYS A 149 44.22 -16.29 38.31
C LYS A 149 44.41 -14.96 37.57
N ARG A 150 44.84 -13.94 38.30
CA ARG A 150 44.90 -12.54 37.83
C ARG A 150 45.90 -12.31 36.69
N ASP A 151 47.06 -12.96 36.73
CA ASP A 151 48.08 -12.82 35.68
C ASP A 151 47.62 -13.43 34.34
N GLU A 152 46.90 -14.56 34.39
CA GLU A 152 46.30 -15.20 33.21
C GLU A 152 45.17 -14.32 32.63
N ALA A 153 44.31 -13.74 33.48
CA ALA A 153 43.27 -12.79 33.08
C ALA A 153 43.84 -11.50 32.46
N ALA A 154 44.96 -10.99 33.00
CA ALA A 154 45.67 -9.82 32.48
C ALA A 154 46.34 -10.08 31.11
N ALA A 155 46.74 -11.32 30.83
CA ALA A 155 47.33 -11.70 29.54
C ALA A 155 46.29 -11.67 28.40
N ILE A 156 45.06 -12.12 28.66
CA ILE A 156 43.96 -12.12 27.67
C ILE A 156 43.48 -10.70 27.36
N THR A 157 43.47 -9.82 28.37
CA THR A 157 43.02 -8.43 28.21
C THR A 157 44.08 -7.51 27.59
N LYS A 158 45.35 -7.96 27.50
CA LYS A 158 46.47 -7.18 26.96
C LYS A 158 46.34 -6.97 25.45
N GLY A 159 46.15 -5.73 25.03
CA GLY A 159 46.10 -5.32 23.61
C GLY A 159 44.69 -5.16 23.02
N ALA A 160 43.66 -5.79 23.61
CA ALA A 160 42.23 -5.58 23.34
C ALA A 160 41.84 -5.36 21.86
N GLN A 161 42.43 -6.10 20.91
CA GLN A 161 42.21 -5.93 19.46
C GLN A 161 40.72 -6.05 19.06
N HIS A 162 39.97 -6.85 19.80
CA HIS A 162 38.52 -7.05 19.64
C HIS A 162 37.73 -5.74 19.86
N VAL A 163 38.19 -4.91 20.80
CA VAL A 163 37.59 -3.61 21.12
C VAL A 163 37.91 -2.59 20.04
N ALA A 164 39.14 -2.57 19.53
CA ALA A 164 39.53 -1.71 18.41
C ALA A 164 38.72 -1.99 17.13
N ASN A 165 38.42 -3.27 16.85
CA ASN A 165 37.57 -3.66 15.72
C ASN A 165 36.09 -3.26 15.93
N LEU A 166 35.59 -3.33 17.15
CA LEU A 166 34.26 -2.84 17.53
C LEU A 166 34.16 -1.32 17.36
N GLU A 167 35.15 -0.57 17.85
CA GLU A 167 35.23 0.89 17.70
C GLU A 167 35.27 1.33 16.24
N ALA A 168 36.07 0.64 15.40
CA ALA A 168 36.14 0.94 13.96
C ALA A 168 34.78 0.73 13.26
N THR A 169 34.08 -0.35 13.60
CA THR A 169 32.74 -0.65 13.06
C THR A 169 31.72 0.38 13.55
N MET A 170 31.73 0.71 14.85
CA MET A 170 30.87 1.73 15.45
C MET A 170 31.08 3.12 14.86
N LYS A 171 32.34 3.49 14.57
CA LYS A 171 32.67 4.76 13.92
C LYS A 171 32.02 4.85 12.54
N LYS A 172 32.11 3.78 11.73
CA LYS A 172 31.49 3.71 10.41
C LYS A 172 29.96 3.87 10.46
N LEU A 173 29.28 3.17 11.39
CA LEU A 173 27.83 3.31 11.56
C LEU A 173 27.45 4.72 12.03
N THR A 174 28.22 5.29 12.97
CA THR A 174 27.98 6.64 13.49
C THR A 174 28.12 7.69 12.40
N GLU A 175 29.20 7.64 11.62
CA GLU A 175 29.44 8.53 10.47
C GLU A 175 28.34 8.42 9.42
N PHE A 176 27.89 7.20 9.10
CA PHE A 176 26.78 7.00 8.17
C PHE A 176 25.49 7.64 8.70
N THR A 177 25.12 7.39 9.95
CA THR A 177 23.89 7.96 10.53
C THR A 177 23.93 9.48 10.60
N ASN A 178 25.08 10.08 10.93
CA ASN A 178 25.26 11.53 10.95
C ASN A 178 25.21 12.12 9.54
N ARG A 179 25.89 11.51 8.57
CA ARG A 179 25.88 12.00 7.18
C ARG A 179 24.51 11.87 6.53
N LYS A 180 23.83 10.74 6.73
CA LYS A 180 22.47 10.55 6.21
C LYS A 180 21.51 11.56 6.81
N ALA A 181 21.79 11.97 8.05
CA ALA A 181 21.07 13.03 8.67
C ALA A 181 21.34 14.40 7.99
N ASP A 182 22.60 14.75 7.76
CA ASP A 182 22.93 15.98 7.04
C ASP A 182 22.33 16.01 5.62
N ASP A 183 22.37 14.89 4.89
CA ASP A 183 21.77 14.75 3.55
C ASP A 183 20.26 15.02 3.57
N PHE A 184 19.53 14.54 4.58
CA PHE A 184 18.09 14.79 4.67
C PHE A 184 17.78 16.27 4.93
N LEU A 185 18.58 16.92 5.78
CA LEU A 185 18.46 18.35 6.07
C LEU A 185 18.78 19.20 4.84
N GLU A 186 19.81 18.83 4.08
CA GLU A 186 20.17 19.49 2.83
C GLU A 186 19.07 19.31 1.78
N ASN A 187 18.54 18.09 1.63
CA ASN A 187 17.41 17.82 0.74
C ASN A 187 16.14 18.58 1.14
N ALA A 188 15.84 18.69 2.43
CA ALA A 188 14.70 19.47 2.93
C ALA A 188 14.87 20.97 2.63
N LYS A 189 16.07 21.53 2.84
CA LYS A 189 16.40 22.93 2.48
C LYS A 189 16.36 23.17 0.97
N ALA A 190 16.83 22.21 0.17
CA ALA A 190 16.76 22.26 -1.28
C ALA A 190 15.30 22.23 -1.76
N GLN A 191 14.46 21.40 -1.15
CA GLN A 191 13.03 21.34 -1.46
C GLN A 191 12.29 22.62 -1.04
N GLU A 192 12.65 23.21 0.10
CA GLU A 192 12.16 24.53 0.51
C GLU A 192 12.52 25.61 -0.53
N SER A 193 13.77 25.59 -1.02
CA SER A 193 14.25 26.56 -2.00
C SER A 193 13.55 26.40 -3.35
N LYS A 194 13.36 25.16 -3.82
CA LYS A 194 12.58 24.86 -5.04
C LYS A 194 11.14 25.33 -4.93
N LEU A 195 10.47 25.07 -3.81
CA LEU A 195 9.08 25.49 -3.62
C LEU A 195 8.94 27.02 -3.58
N LYS A 196 9.89 27.75 -2.97
CA LYS A 196 9.91 29.22 -2.99
C LYS A 196 10.01 29.77 -4.41
N ILE A 197 10.89 29.21 -5.24
CA ILE A 197 11.04 29.62 -6.65
C ILE A 197 9.72 29.43 -7.40
N TRP A 198 9.03 28.30 -7.19
CA TRP A 198 7.71 28.07 -7.80
C TRP A 198 6.65 29.05 -7.33
N VAL A 199 6.59 29.36 -6.02
CA VAL A 199 5.65 30.36 -5.49
C VAL A 199 5.91 31.74 -6.10
N TYR A 200 7.17 32.15 -6.23
CA TYR A 200 7.51 33.43 -6.88
C TYR A 200 7.17 33.44 -8.37
N ALA A 201 7.43 32.34 -9.08
CA ALA A 201 7.11 32.23 -10.50
C ALA A 201 5.59 32.32 -10.75
N VAL A 202 4.79 31.59 -9.97
CA VAL A 202 3.32 31.62 -10.08
C VAL A 202 2.79 33.01 -9.72
N MET A 203 3.29 33.63 -8.65
CA MET A 203 2.89 34.99 -8.26
C MET A 203 3.24 36.02 -9.34
N GLY A 204 4.41 35.91 -9.97
CA GLY A 204 4.81 36.75 -11.09
C GLY A 204 3.89 36.57 -12.31
N ILE A 205 3.58 35.32 -12.67
CA ILE A 205 2.65 35.01 -13.78
C ILE A 205 1.25 35.59 -13.50
N VAL A 206 0.74 35.44 -12.28
CA VAL A 206 -0.56 35.98 -11.86
C VAL A 206 -0.59 37.51 -12.01
N ILE A 207 0.46 38.20 -11.58
CA ILE A 207 0.55 39.67 -11.72
C ILE A 207 0.59 40.06 -13.20
N LEU A 208 1.37 39.35 -14.02
CA LEU A 208 1.48 39.63 -15.46
C LEU A 208 0.16 39.37 -16.20
N ILE A 209 -0.48 38.23 -15.96
CA ILE A 209 -1.77 37.88 -16.57
C ILE A 209 -2.86 38.83 -16.07
N GLY A 210 -2.92 39.09 -14.77
CA GLY A 210 -3.88 40.02 -14.18
C GLY A 210 -3.74 41.43 -14.76
N GLY A 211 -2.50 41.93 -14.89
CA GLY A 211 -2.21 43.21 -15.53
C GLY A 211 -2.56 43.23 -17.02
N TRP A 212 -2.26 42.14 -17.74
CA TRP A 212 -2.59 41.99 -19.16
C TRP A 212 -4.11 41.98 -19.41
N ILE A 213 -4.86 41.20 -18.62
CA ILE A 213 -6.33 41.16 -18.67
C ILE A 213 -6.91 42.53 -18.30
N ALA A 214 -6.42 43.17 -17.24
CA ALA A 214 -6.88 44.50 -16.82
C ALA A 214 -6.66 45.55 -17.93
N PHE A 215 -5.48 45.55 -18.55
CA PHE A 215 -5.16 46.44 -19.66
C PHE A 215 -6.06 46.19 -20.88
N PHE A 216 -6.19 44.92 -21.29
CA PHE A 216 -6.94 44.56 -22.49
C PHE A 216 -8.46 44.79 -22.32
N MET A 217 -9.06 44.33 -21.20
CA MET A 217 -10.47 44.60 -20.91
C MET A 217 -10.75 46.08 -20.73
N SER A 218 -9.91 46.80 -19.97
CA SER A 218 -10.11 48.24 -19.77
C SER A 218 -10.02 48.99 -21.11
N ARG A 219 -9.09 48.63 -22.00
CA ARG A 219 -8.94 49.27 -23.31
C ARG A 219 -10.13 48.96 -24.22
N THR A 220 -10.53 47.69 -24.34
CA THR A 220 -11.61 47.27 -25.23
C THR A 220 -12.97 47.85 -24.79
N ILE A 221 -13.30 47.76 -23.50
CA ILE A 221 -14.57 48.27 -22.96
C ILE A 221 -14.62 49.80 -23.05
N THR A 222 -13.55 50.49 -22.64
CA THR A 222 -13.52 51.97 -22.67
C THR A 222 -13.55 52.50 -24.11
N HIS A 223 -12.88 51.83 -25.05
CA HIS A 223 -12.87 52.27 -26.45
C HIS A 223 -14.27 52.16 -27.08
N SER A 224 -14.96 51.02 -26.95
CA SER A 224 -16.30 50.85 -27.50
C SER A 224 -17.33 51.78 -26.84
N LEU A 225 -17.22 52.03 -25.54
CA LEU A 225 -18.09 53.00 -24.84
C LEU A 225 -17.83 54.44 -25.29
N ASN A 226 -16.58 54.85 -25.46
CA ASN A 226 -16.25 56.19 -25.96
C ASN A 226 -16.69 56.37 -27.42
N LEU A 227 -16.60 55.31 -28.25
CA LEU A 227 -17.11 55.33 -29.62
C LEU A 227 -18.63 55.53 -29.62
N ALA A 228 -19.35 54.79 -28.79
CA ALA A 228 -20.80 54.92 -28.62
C ALA A 228 -21.21 56.33 -28.15
N ILE A 229 -20.49 56.90 -27.17
CA ILE A 229 -20.71 58.27 -26.69
C ILE A 229 -20.41 59.29 -27.80
N GLY A 230 -19.34 59.09 -28.57
CA GLY A 230 -18.98 59.94 -29.71
C GLY A 230 -20.05 59.95 -30.80
N ILE A 231 -20.57 58.78 -31.16
CA ILE A 231 -21.67 58.62 -32.12
C ILE A 231 -22.95 59.26 -31.59
N ALA A 232 -23.30 59.02 -30.33
CA ALA A 232 -24.48 59.65 -29.72
C ALA A 232 -24.39 61.19 -29.74
N ASN A 233 -23.20 61.75 -29.46
CA ASN A 233 -22.96 63.19 -29.57
C ASN A 233 -23.00 63.69 -31.03
N ALA A 234 -22.46 62.93 -31.99
CA ALA A 234 -22.52 63.28 -33.41
C ALA A 234 -23.95 63.27 -33.95
N ILE A 235 -24.77 62.31 -33.52
CA ILE A 235 -26.21 62.27 -33.82
C ILE A 235 -26.91 63.49 -33.19
N ALA A 236 -26.60 63.83 -31.93
CA ALA A 236 -27.17 64.98 -31.25
C ALA A 236 -26.82 66.33 -31.91
N THR A 237 -25.69 66.42 -32.63
CA THR A 237 -25.28 67.61 -33.40
C THR A 237 -25.69 67.57 -34.87
N GLY A 238 -26.47 66.56 -35.30
CA GLY A 238 -27.02 66.45 -36.65
C GLY A 238 -26.09 65.81 -37.68
N ASN A 239 -24.93 65.29 -37.27
CA ASN A 239 -24.03 64.55 -38.15
C ASN A 239 -24.35 63.04 -38.13
N LEU A 240 -25.09 62.58 -39.15
CA LEU A 240 -25.58 61.21 -39.28
C LEU A 240 -24.79 60.35 -40.28
N ASN A 241 -23.59 60.76 -40.69
CA ASN A 241 -22.77 60.04 -41.68
C ASN A 241 -21.54 59.35 -41.07
N ASN A 242 -21.62 58.96 -39.80
CA ASN A 242 -20.54 58.22 -39.15
C ASN A 242 -20.58 56.75 -39.61
N GLN A 243 -19.42 56.19 -39.97
CA GLN A 243 -19.28 54.76 -40.23
C GLN A 243 -19.03 54.04 -38.90
N ILE A 244 -19.91 53.09 -38.56
CA ILE A 244 -19.84 52.35 -37.29
C ILE A 244 -19.53 50.89 -37.61
N GLU A 245 -18.30 50.48 -37.39
CA GLU A 245 -17.93 49.06 -37.42
C GLU A 245 -18.20 48.45 -36.04
N PHE A 246 -19.01 47.40 -35.99
CA PHE A 246 -19.34 46.71 -34.75
C PHE A 246 -19.30 45.19 -34.89
N ASN A 247 -18.93 44.52 -33.80
CA ASN A 247 -18.94 43.07 -33.68
C ASN A 247 -20.20 42.64 -32.89
N THR A 248 -21.13 41.95 -33.54
CA THR A 248 -22.44 41.56 -32.95
C THR A 248 -22.35 40.56 -31.80
N LYS A 249 -21.18 39.99 -31.53
CA LYS A 249 -20.97 38.99 -30.48
C LYS A 249 -20.79 39.58 -29.07
N THR A 250 -20.66 40.90 -28.91
CA THR A 250 -20.47 41.54 -27.60
C THR A 250 -21.62 42.50 -27.25
N GLU A 251 -21.89 42.68 -25.96
CA GLU A 251 -22.94 43.58 -25.45
C GLU A 251 -22.67 45.04 -25.87
N THR A 252 -21.41 45.45 -25.93
CA THR A 252 -21.01 46.77 -26.45
C THR A 252 -21.19 46.90 -27.96
N GLY A 253 -21.06 45.80 -28.71
CA GLY A 253 -21.31 45.76 -30.15
C GLY A 253 -22.80 45.81 -30.49
N GLN A 254 -23.65 45.18 -29.67
CA GLN A 254 -25.11 45.32 -29.77
C GLN A 254 -25.57 46.76 -29.48
N LEU A 255 -24.93 47.46 -28.53
CA LEU A 255 -25.18 48.87 -28.28
C LEU A 255 -24.82 49.74 -29.50
N LEU A 256 -23.64 49.51 -30.11
CA LEU A 256 -23.22 50.21 -31.33
C LEU A 256 -24.14 49.92 -32.52
N GLN A 257 -24.58 48.67 -32.69
CA GLN A 257 -25.58 48.28 -33.69
C GLN A 257 -26.91 49.02 -33.49
N THR A 258 -27.33 49.21 -32.24
CA THR A 258 -28.57 49.93 -31.92
C THR A 258 -28.42 51.42 -32.26
N LEU A 259 -27.26 52.02 -31.98
CA LEU A 259 -26.97 53.41 -32.35
C LEU A 259 -26.88 53.59 -33.88
N ASP A 260 -26.30 52.62 -34.59
CA ASP A 260 -26.25 52.60 -36.07
C ASP A 260 -27.65 52.52 -36.70
N ARG A 261 -28.52 51.66 -36.15
CA ARG A 261 -29.92 51.58 -36.55
C ARG A 261 -30.67 52.89 -36.30
N MET A 262 -30.41 53.55 -35.17
CA MET A 262 -30.99 54.86 -34.84
C MET A 262 -30.49 55.97 -35.79
N GLN A 263 -29.19 56.01 -36.09
CA GLN A 263 -28.60 56.94 -37.07
C GLN A 263 -29.20 56.73 -38.46
N THR A 264 -29.36 55.47 -38.88
CA THR A 264 -29.96 55.09 -40.17
C THR A 264 -31.42 55.53 -40.26
N GLN A 265 -32.22 55.30 -39.20
CA GLN A 265 -33.61 55.76 -39.14
C GLN A 265 -33.73 57.29 -39.13
N LEU A 266 -32.84 58.00 -38.43
CA LEU A 266 -32.82 59.47 -38.43
C LEU A 266 -32.40 60.01 -39.79
N ARG A 267 -31.46 59.35 -40.47
CA ARG A 267 -31.04 59.70 -41.83
C ARG A 267 -32.18 59.48 -42.81
N GLU A 268 -32.85 58.34 -42.74
CA GLU A 268 -34.04 58.03 -43.54
C GLU A 268 -35.15 59.06 -43.32
N ARG A 269 -35.39 59.51 -42.09
CA ARG A 269 -36.35 60.60 -41.80
C ARG A 269 -35.91 61.98 -42.30
N LEU A 270 -34.63 62.30 -42.31
CA LEU A 270 -34.13 63.55 -42.90
C LEU A 270 -34.18 63.51 -44.44
N ASP A 271 -33.91 62.35 -45.03
CA ASP A 271 -34.09 62.09 -46.48
C ASP A 271 -35.58 62.15 -46.86
N GLU A 272 -36.47 61.74 -45.95
CA GLU A 272 -37.93 61.86 -46.08
C GLU A 272 -38.37 63.35 -46.09
N LEU A 273 -37.68 64.22 -45.34
CA LEU A 273 -37.91 65.67 -45.35
C LEU A 273 -37.47 66.34 -46.66
N ASP A 274 -36.37 65.91 -47.28
CA ASP A 274 -35.94 66.39 -48.62
C ASP A 274 -36.87 65.88 -49.74
N LYS A 275 -37.43 64.67 -49.60
CA LYS A 275 -38.44 64.13 -50.52
C LYS A 275 -39.76 64.92 -50.51
N THR A 276 -40.08 65.61 -49.41
CA THR A 276 -41.29 66.46 -49.33
C THR A 276 -41.28 67.64 -50.30
N GLN A 277 -40.12 68.13 -50.76
CA GLN A 277 -40.06 69.19 -51.78
C GLN A 277 -40.32 68.70 -53.22
N ILE A 278 -40.16 67.40 -53.48
CA ILE A 278 -40.36 66.79 -54.81
C ILE A 278 -41.83 66.40 -55.02
N GLN A 279 -42.59 66.12 -53.95
CA GLN A 279 -44.00 65.70 -53.97
C GLN A 279 -44.98 66.68 -54.64
N LEU A 280 -44.61 67.94 -54.83
CA LEU A 280 -45.44 68.90 -55.59
C LEU A 280 -45.46 68.63 -57.10
N ARG A 281 -44.48 67.88 -57.63
CA ARG A 281 -44.41 67.55 -59.07
C ARG A 281 -45.07 66.23 -59.46
N GLU A 282 -45.40 65.35 -58.51
CA GLU A 282 -45.89 63.98 -58.76
C GLU A 282 -47.43 63.82 -58.73
N ARG A 283 -48.20 64.92 -58.61
CA ARG A 283 -49.68 64.85 -58.65
C ARG A 283 -50.29 64.35 -59.96
N ILE A 284 -49.49 64.17 -61.02
CA ILE A 284 -49.94 63.71 -62.34
C ILE A 284 -49.65 62.21 -62.57
N GLU A 285 -48.76 61.58 -61.78
CA GLU A 285 -48.50 60.12 -61.82
C GLU A 285 -49.34 59.31 -60.82
N GLU A 286 -49.99 59.98 -59.87
CA GLU A 286 -50.75 59.37 -58.77
C GLU A 286 -51.93 58.50 -59.24
N GLU A 287 -52.59 58.84 -60.35
CA GLU A 287 -53.69 58.00 -60.87
C GLU A 287 -53.19 56.67 -61.47
N LYS A 288 -51.92 56.60 -61.90
CA LYS A 288 -51.30 55.37 -62.40
C LYS A 288 -50.74 54.52 -61.26
N ARG A 289 -50.23 55.16 -60.20
CA ARG A 289 -49.66 54.53 -59.00
C ARG A 289 -50.70 53.80 -58.15
N ILE A 290 -51.93 54.32 -58.04
CA ILE A 290 -53.02 53.66 -57.29
C ILE A 290 -53.42 52.31 -57.92
N ALA A 291 -53.36 52.19 -59.25
CA ALA A 291 -53.61 50.93 -59.96
C ALA A 291 -52.46 49.91 -59.78
N ASP A 292 -51.20 50.38 -59.80
CA ASP A 292 -50.03 49.52 -59.60
C ASP A 292 -49.83 49.11 -58.11
N GLU A 293 -50.21 49.95 -57.14
CA GLU A 293 -50.13 49.62 -55.70
C GLU A 293 -51.15 48.56 -55.28
N ALA A 294 -52.37 48.59 -55.81
CA ALA A 294 -53.36 47.54 -55.61
C ALA A 294 -52.91 46.21 -56.26
N LEU A 295 -52.31 46.27 -57.45
CA LEU A 295 -51.74 45.10 -58.12
C LEU A 295 -50.51 44.55 -57.37
N ARG A 296 -49.70 45.41 -56.75
CA ARG A 296 -48.51 45.04 -55.96
C ARG A 296 -48.88 44.29 -54.68
N ILE A 297 -49.90 44.73 -53.95
CA ILE A 297 -50.35 44.05 -52.72
C ILE A 297 -50.92 42.66 -53.05
N ASN A 298 -51.76 42.55 -54.08
CA ASN A 298 -52.30 41.26 -54.51
C ASN A 298 -51.19 40.31 -55.00
N ARG A 299 -50.22 40.80 -55.79
CA ARG A 299 -49.07 39.97 -56.21
C ARG A 299 -48.12 39.60 -55.07
N ALA A 300 -47.96 40.47 -54.07
CA ALA A 300 -47.17 40.16 -52.89
C ALA A 300 -47.83 39.07 -52.04
N LEU A 301 -49.15 39.15 -51.85
CA LEU A 301 -49.92 38.12 -51.15
C LEU A 301 -49.99 36.80 -51.93
N ASP A 302 -49.98 36.84 -53.27
CA ASP A 302 -49.94 35.62 -54.10
C ASP A 302 -48.59 34.89 -54.09
N SER A 303 -47.50 35.59 -53.77
CA SER A 303 -46.14 35.04 -53.80
C SER A 303 -45.61 34.60 -52.42
N VAL A 304 -46.35 34.85 -51.33
CA VAL A 304 -45.99 34.36 -49.99
C VAL A 304 -46.43 32.91 -49.77
N TYR A 305 -45.64 32.17 -48.99
CA TYR A 305 -45.90 30.78 -48.63
C TYR A 305 -47.05 30.59 -47.63
N THR A 306 -47.42 31.64 -46.88
CA THR A 306 -48.55 31.60 -45.96
C THR A 306 -49.86 31.53 -46.74
N SER A 307 -50.76 30.63 -46.33
CA SER A 307 -52.09 30.54 -46.93
C SER A 307 -52.96 31.69 -46.42
N VAL A 308 -53.34 32.63 -47.29
CA VAL A 308 -54.14 33.82 -46.94
C VAL A 308 -55.46 33.82 -47.70
N LEU A 309 -56.53 34.12 -46.98
CA LEU A 309 -57.89 34.29 -47.49
C LEU A 309 -58.46 35.59 -46.94
N ILE A 310 -59.12 36.40 -47.78
CA ILE A 310 -59.79 37.64 -47.35
C ILE A 310 -61.28 37.55 -47.67
N VAL A 311 -62.10 37.92 -46.69
CA VAL A 311 -63.55 38.03 -46.84
C VAL A 311 -64.00 39.49 -46.72
N ASP A 312 -65.06 39.84 -47.44
CA ASP A 312 -65.72 41.14 -47.32
C ASP A 312 -66.58 41.25 -46.04
N PHE A 313 -67.30 42.36 -45.92
CA PHE A 313 -68.22 42.62 -44.80
C PHE A 313 -69.43 41.65 -44.73
N ASN A 314 -69.76 40.98 -45.83
CA ASN A 314 -70.82 39.96 -45.92
C ASN A 314 -70.29 38.54 -45.71
N TYR A 315 -69.01 38.39 -45.35
CA TYR A 315 -68.33 37.11 -45.22
C TYR A 315 -68.26 36.30 -46.52
N GLN A 316 -68.24 36.98 -47.67
CA GLN A 316 -67.93 36.40 -48.96
C GLN A 316 -66.42 36.46 -49.22
N ILE A 317 -65.85 35.37 -49.72
CA ILE A 317 -64.42 35.25 -50.00
C ILE A 317 -64.11 36.08 -51.25
N ILE A 318 -63.43 37.21 -51.07
CA ILE A 318 -63.08 38.14 -52.16
C ILE A 318 -61.65 37.94 -52.67
N TYR A 319 -60.80 37.28 -51.88
CA TYR A 319 -59.44 36.98 -52.28
C TYR A 319 -58.95 35.68 -51.61
N LEU A 320 -58.19 34.89 -52.37
CA LEU A 320 -57.55 33.66 -51.93
C LEU A 320 -56.21 33.56 -52.66
N ASN A 321 -55.12 33.48 -51.91
CA ASN A 321 -53.81 33.41 -52.54
C ASN A 321 -53.48 32.00 -53.06
N SER A 322 -52.46 31.90 -53.91
CA SER A 322 -52.05 30.63 -54.51
C SER A 322 -51.68 29.55 -53.48
N ALA A 323 -51.11 29.94 -52.33
CA ALA A 323 -50.78 29.03 -51.23
C ALA A 323 -52.04 28.44 -50.57
N ALA A 324 -53.03 29.27 -50.25
CA ALA A 324 -54.29 28.82 -49.66
C ALA A 324 -55.10 27.97 -50.62
N GLN A 325 -55.14 28.34 -51.91
CA GLN A 325 -55.78 27.52 -52.93
C GLN A 325 -55.11 26.15 -53.05
N SER A 326 -53.77 26.10 -53.02
CA SER A 326 -53.03 24.84 -53.06
C SER A 326 -53.27 23.97 -51.83
N LEU A 327 -53.29 24.57 -50.63
CA LEU A 327 -53.58 23.88 -49.36
C LEU A 327 -54.98 23.25 -49.39
N PHE A 328 -56.00 24.06 -49.67
CA PHE A 328 -57.38 23.59 -49.65
C PHE A 328 -57.69 22.58 -50.74
N LYS A 329 -57.10 22.72 -51.93
CA LYS A 329 -57.25 21.74 -53.01
C LYS A 329 -56.58 20.42 -52.69
N LYS A 330 -55.38 20.46 -52.11
CA LYS A 330 -54.66 19.25 -51.67
C LYS A 330 -55.44 18.51 -50.58
N GLU A 331 -56.05 19.24 -49.65
CA GLU A 331 -56.72 18.67 -48.48
C GLU A 331 -58.26 18.57 -48.64
N GLN A 332 -58.79 18.77 -49.86
CA GLN A 332 -60.22 18.75 -50.20
C GLN A 332 -60.92 17.49 -49.70
N GLU A 333 -60.34 16.32 -49.93
CA GLU A 333 -60.93 15.03 -49.54
C GLU A 333 -61.08 14.94 -48.02
N LYS A 334 -60.05 15.32 -47.26
CA LYS A 334 -60.07 15.28 -45.79
C LYS A 334 -61.05 16.29 -45.21
N MET A 335 -61.07 17.52 -45.71
CA MET A 335 -61.99 18.56 -45.23
C MET A 335 -63.45 18.23 -45.61
N GLY A 336 -63.69 17.73 -46.82
CA GLY A 336 -65.02 17.37 -47.34
C GLY A 336 -65.72 16.25 -46.54
N THR A 337 -64.96 15.35 -45.88
CA THR A 337 -65.55 14.33 -45.00
C THR A 337 -66.27 14.90 -43.78
N LYS A 338 -65.91 16.12 -43.35
CA LYS A 338 -66.45 16.78 -42.15
C LYS A 338 -67.18 18.08 -42.46
N LEU A 339 -67.00 18.63 -43.66
CA LEU A 339 -67.61 19.86 -44.15
C LEU A 339 -68.34 19.57 -45.48
N PRO A 340 -69.65 19.24 -45.46
CA PRO A 340 -70.37 18.73 -46.63
C PRO A 340 -70.58 19.76 -47.76
N HIS A 341 -70.38 21.05 -47.49
CA HIS A 341 -70.50 22.14 -48.46
C HIS A 341 -69.15 22.71 -48.91
N PHE A 342 -68.04 22.06 -48.52
CA PHE A 342 -66.71 22.53 -48.85
C PHE A 342 -66.27 22.08 -50.24
N ASP A 343 -65.97 23.03 -51.12
CA ASP A 343 -65.39 22.80 -52.45
C ASP A 343 -64.23 23.76 -52.71
N ALA A 344 -63.01 23.23 -52.64
CA ALA A 344 -61.78 23.96 -52.87
C ALA A 344 -61.66 24.60 -54.26
N ASN A 345 -62.35 24.09 -55.28
CA ASN A 345 -62.31 24.67 -56.63
C ASN A 345 -63.23 25.87 -56.78
N HIS A 346 -64.19 26.07 -55.87
CA HIS A 346 -65.21 27.12 -55.93
C HIS A 346 -65.22 27.99 -54.66
N LEU A 347 -64.04 28.22 -54.05
CA LEU A 347 -63.94 29.03 -52.83
C LEU A 347 -64.05 30.54 -53.11
N LEU A 348 -63.54 31.03 -54.23
CA LEU A 348 -63.63 32.46 -54.56
C LEU A 348 -65.09 32.83 -54.85
N GLY A 349 -65.62 33.82 -54.13
CA GLY A 349 -67.03 34.24 -54.18
C GLY A 349 -67.97 33.41 -53.31
N ALA A 350 -67.52 32.28 -52.75
CA ALA A 350 -68.31 31.52 -51.77
C ALA A 350 -68.31 32.21 -50.40
N SER A 351 -69.26 31.84 -49.53
CA SER A 351 -69.26 32.31 -48.15
C SER A 351 -68.24 31.53 -47.32
N ILE A 352 -67.55 32.20 -46.38
CA ILE A 352 -66.62 31.55 -45.44
C ILE A 352 -67.28 30.48 -44.56
N ASP A 353 -68.61 30.50 -44.48
CA ASP A 353 -69.43 29.51 -43.78
C ASP A 353 -69.10 28.07 -44.19
N VAL A 354 -68.59 27.85 -45.42
CA VAL A 354 -68.17 26.53 -45.91
C VAL A 354 -67.07 25.87 -45.05
N PHE A 355 -66.33 26.65 -44.26
CA PHE A 355 -65.29 26.16 -43.34
C PHE A 355 -65.82 25.77 -41.95
N TYR A 356 -67.10 26.00 -41.66
CA TYR A 356 -67.66 25.86 -40.31
C TYR A 356 -68.99 25.10 -40.30
N ASN A 357 -69.13 24.15 -39.37
CA ASN A 357 -70.39 23.42 -39.17
C ASN A 357 -71.51 24.26 -38.54
N ASN A 358 -71.16 25.33 -37.81
CA ASN A 358 -72.11 26.26 -37.20
C ASN A 358 -71.78 27.72 -37.59
N PRO A 359 -72.21 28.18 -38.76
CA PRO A 359 -71.83 29.51 -39.26
C PRO A 359 -72.34 30.69 -38.44
N ALA A 360 -73.51 30.55 -37.79
CA ALA A 360 -74.11 31.63 -37.00
C ALA A 360 -73.25 32.01 -35.79
N GLN A 361 -72.71 31.00 -35.08
CA GLN A 361 -71.81 31.20 -33.96
C GLN A 361 -70.49 31.85 -34.40
N GLN A 362 -69.95 31.40 -35.53
CA GLN A 362 -68.67 31.89 -36.03
C GLN A 362 -68.76 33.35 -36.52
N ARG A 363 -69.86 33.72 -37.18
CA ARG A 363 -70.12 35.12 -37.59
C ARG A 363 -70.25 36.06 -36.39
N GLN A 364 -70.83 35.60 -35.28
CA GLN A 364 -70.89 36.39 -34.05
C GLN A 364 -69.50 36.63 -33.45
N LEU A 365 -68.62 35.62 -33.50
CA LEU A 365 -67.21 35.77 -33.11
C LEU A 365 -66.52 36.81 -34.00
N PHE A 366 -66.62 36.68 -35.33
CA PHE A 366 -65.96 37.60 -36.27
C PHE A 366 -66.42 39.05 -36.13
N ALA A 367 -67.72 39.27 -35.88
CA ALA A 367 -68.29 40.60 -35.68
C ALA A 367 -67.73 41.32 -34.45
N GLY A 368 -67.31 40.57 -33.42
CA GLY A 368 -66.76 41.12 -32.18
C GLY A 368 -65.25 41.33 -32.17
N LEU A 369 -64.53 40.96 -33.25
CA LEU A 369 -63.06 41.05 -33.28
C LEU A 369 -62.59 42.48 -33.53
N THR A 370 -61.80 43.01 -32.59
CA THR A 370 -61.05 44.29 -32.73
C THR A 370 -59.56 44.08 -32.96
N ASN A 371 -59.02 42.90 -32.63
CA ASN A 371 -57.61 42.51 -32.78
C ASN A 371 -57.53 41.10 -33.40
N SER A 372 -56.32 40.66 -33.77
CA SER A 372 -56.07 39.31 -34.25
C SER A 372 -56.48 38.24 -33.22
N HIS A 373 -57.21 37.23 -33.68
CA HIS A 373 -57.62 36.07 -32.90
C HIS A 373 -56.97 34.80 -33.46
N LEU A 374 -56.25 34.07 -32.61
CA LEU A 374 -55.63 32.81 -32.99
C LEU A 374 -56.50 31.65 -32.51
N SER A 375 -56.73 30.69 -33.41
CA SER A 375 -57.46 29.46 -33.11
C SER A 375 -56.87 28.29 -33.89
N THR A 376 -56.84 27.11 -33.29
CA THR A 376 -56.44 25.88 -33.99
C THR A 376 -57.66 25.11 -34.46
N LEU A 377 -57.70 24.78 -35.75
CA LEU A 377 -58.76 24.03 -36.39
C LEU A 377 -58.34 22.57 -36.54
N ASN A 378 -59.11 21.65 -35.94
CA ASN A 378 -58.89 20.21 -36.06
C ASN A 378 -60.03 19.56 -36.87
N ILE A 379 -59.79 19.27 -38.15
CA ILE A 379 -60.82 18.75 -39.08
C ILE A 379 -60.25 17.63 -39.93
N GLY A 380 -60.93 16.47 -39.99
CA GLY A 380 -60.56 15.38 -40.90
C GLY A 380 -59.14 14.84 -40.68
N GLY A 381 -58.58 14.98 -39.48
CA GLY A 381 -57.18 14.62 -39.17
C GLY A 381 -56.15 15.70 -39.50
N LEU A 382 -56.58 16.88 -39.95
CA LEU A 382 -55.74 18.06 -40.15
C LEU A 382 -55.71 18.91 -38.88
N THR A 383 -54.56 19.53 -38.61
CA THR A 383 -54.38 20.55 -37.58
C THR A 383 -53.88 21.83 -38.25
N ILE A 384 -54.76 22.82 -38.35
CA ILE A 384 -54.49 24.10 -39.02
C ILE A 384 -54.58 25.22 -37.99
N ASP A 385 -53.47 25.88 -37.72
CA ASP A 385 -53.47 27.11 -36.94
C ASP A 385 -54.02 28.23 -37.82
N THR A 386 -55.03 28.94 -37.32
CA THR A 386 -55.72 30.01 -38.04
C THR A 386 -55.58 31.32 -37.27
N THR A 387 -55.04 32.34 -37.92
CA THR A 387 -55.01 33.71 -37.42
C THR A 387 -56.08 34.53 -38.14
N ILE A 388 -56.99 35.13 -37.38
CA ILE A 388 -58.15 35.85 -37.89
C ILE A 388 -58.01 37.32 -37.51
N THR A 389 -57.80 38.20 -38.49
CA THR A 389 -57.52 39.61 -38.26
C THR A 389 -58.56 40.50 -38.95
N PRO A 390 -59.28 41.38 -38.23
CA PRO A 390 -60.20 42.33 -38.85
C PRO A 390 -59.42 43.36 -39.70
N VAL A 391 -59.92 43.67 -40.90
CA VAL A 391 -59.38 44.77 -41.73
C VAL A 391 -60.26 45.99 -41.51
N ILE A 392 -59.69 47.04 -40.90
CA ILE A 392 -60.39 48.27 -40.53
C ILE A 392 -59.72 49.43 -41.28
N ASN A 393 -60.50 50.29 -41.90
CA ASN A 393 -59.98 51.48 -42.58
C ASN A 393 -59.62 52.58 -41.58
N THR A 394 -59.01 53.67 -42.08
CA THR A 394 -58.61 54.83 -41.28
C THR A 394 -59.79 55.58 -40.64
N SER A 395 -61.01 55.35 -41.10
CA SER A 395 -62.26 55.92 -40.55
C SER A 395 -62.90 55.03 -39.48
N GLY A 396 -62.29 53.88 -39.14
CA GLY A 396 -62.81 52.93 -38.15
C GLY A 396 -63.88 51.98 -38.68
N GLU A 397 -64.14 51.98 -40.00
CA GLU A 397 -65.09 51.09 -40.66
C GLU A 397 -64.42 49.78 -41.07
N ARG A 398 -65.13 48.66 -40.84
CA ARG A 398 -64.63 47.31 -41.12
C ARG A 398 -64.78 46.99 -42.60
N LEU A 399 -63.67 46.85 -43.30
CA LEU A 399 -63.62 46.49 -44.72
C LEU A 399 -63.74 44.99 -44.96
N GLY A 400 -63.34 44.16 -43.99
CA GLY A 400 -63.32 42.72 -44.15
C GLY A 400 -62.59 41.98 -43.03
N THR A 401 -62.26 40.71 -43.27
CA THR A 401 -61.42 39.90 -42.36
C THR A 401 -60.39 39.13 -43.15
N VAL A 402 -59.14 39.14 -42.70
CA VAL A 402 -58.05 38.31 -43.21
C VAL A 402 -57.95 37.06 -42.36
N PHE A 403 -57.89 35.91 -43.02
CA PHE A 403 -57.62 34.61 -42.43
C PHE A 403 -56.27 34.12 -42.94
N GLU A 404 -55.34 33.87 -42.01
CA GLU A 404 -54.09 33.19 -42.30
C GLU A 404 -54.19 31.76 -41.79
N PHE A 405 -53.90 30.79 -42.65
CA PHE A 405 -53.91 29.37 -42.33
C PHE A 405 -52.49 28.81 -42.38
N ASN A 406 -52.12 28.09 -41.34
CA ASN A 406 -50.85 27.39 -41.24
C ASN A 406 -51.11 25.91 -40.93
N ASP A 407 -50.91 25.04 -41.92
CA ASP A 407 -51.02 23.59 -41.73
C ASP A 407 -49.84 23.08 -40.89
N ARG A 408 -50.15 22.61 -39.68
CA ARG A 408 -49.19 22.03 -38.74
C ARG A 408 -49.40 20.54 -38.52
N THR A 409 -50.19 19.88 -39.34
CA THR A 409 -50.57 18.47 -39.17
C THR A 409 -49.33 17.56 -39.03
N GLN A 410 -48.34 17.71 -39.92
CA GLN A 410 -47.10 16.92 -39.85
C GLN A 410 -46.22 17.28 -38.64
N GLN A 411 -46.27 18.54 -38.19
CA GLN A 411 -45.46 19.04 -37.08
C GLN A 411 -45.98 18.46 -35.77
N VAL A 412 -47.29 18.54 -35.53
CA VAL A 412 -47.94 17.98 -34.34
C VAL A 412 -47.79 16.46 -34.29
N ALA A 413 -47.97 15.76 -35.42
CA ALA A 413 -47.73 14.31 -35.48
C ALA A 413 -46.27 13.95 -35.14
N THR A 414 -45.31 14.74 -35.62
CA THR A 414 -43.90 14.55 -35.30
C THR A 414 -43.59 14.83 -33.83
N GLU A 415 -44.15 15.90 -33.25
CA GLU A 415 -44.02 16.22 -31.83
C GLU A 415 -44.54 15.07 -30.93
N GLN A 416 -45.70 14.52 -31.26
CA GLN A 416 -46.27 13.37 -30.54
C GLN A 416 -45.38 12.13 -30.64
N GLU A 417 -44.84 11.83 -31.82
CA GLU A 417 -43.93 10.70 -32.02
C GLU A 417 -42.63 10.87 -31.23
N ILE A 418 -42.04 12.07 -31.25
CA ILE A 418 -40.86 12.43 -30.45
C ILE A 418 -41.14 12.22 -28.96
N ASN A 419 -42.25 12.76 -28.45
CA ASN A 419 -42.64 12.60 -27.04
C ASN A 419 -42.81 11.12 -26.67
N ALA A 420 -43.37 10.31 -27.56
CA ALA A 420 -43.56 8.88 -27.34
C ALA A 420 -42.24 8.08 -27.31
N VAL A 421 -41.18 8.56 -27.98
CA VAL A 421 -39.83 7.96 -27.91
C VAL A 421 -39.10 8.42 -26.67
N ILE A 422 -39.18 9.71 -26.32
CA ILE A 422 -38.59 10.26 -25.10
C ILE A 422 -39.20 9.60 -23.85
N HIS A 423 -40.52 9.41 -23.81
CA HIS A 423 -41.19 8.72 -22.71
C HIS A 423 -40.67 7.28 -22.54
N ALA A 424 -40.60 6.53 -23.65
CA ALA A 424 -40.06 5.17 -23.64
C ALA A 424 -38.61 5.16 -23.13
N ALA A 425 -37.78 6.11 -23.54
CA ALA A 425 -36.40 6.24 -23.04
C ALA A 425 -36.35 6.51 -21.53
N SER A 426 -37.26 7.33 -20.99
CA SER A 426 -37.34 7.62 -19.55
C SER A 426 -37.73 6.39 -18.72
N GLU A 427 -38.41 5.42 -19.32
CA GLU A 427 -38.74 4.11 -18.75
C GLU A 427 -37.64 3.06 -19.01
N GLY A 428 -36.51 3.45 -19.62
CA GLY A 428 -35.40 2.55 -19.94
C GLY A 428 -35.55 1.78 -21.26
N HIS A 429 -36.56 2.08 -22.07
CA HIS A 429 -36.81 1.42 -23.36
C HIS A 429 -36.15 2.14 -24.54
N PHE A 430 -34.85 1.93 -24.71
CA PHE A 430 -34.05 2.58 -25.76
C PHE A 430 -34.15 1.95 -27.16
N LYS A 431 -35.02 0.97 -27.41
CA LYS A 431 -35.19 0.34 -28.75
C LYS A 431 -36.13 1.09 -29.68
N LYS A 432 -36.99 1.95 -29.14
CA LYS A 432 -37.97 2.69 -29.95
C LYS A 432 -37.25 3.76 -30.78
N ARG A 433 -37.71 3.99 -32.01
CA ARG A 433 -37.14 4.97 -32.95
C ARG A 433 -38.25 5.82 -33.55
N ILE A 434 -37.89 7.05 -33.90
CA ILE A 434 -38.74 7.96 -34.66
C ILE A 434 -38.65 7.58 -36.14
N ASN A 435 -39.78 7.44 -36.83
CA ASN A 435 -39.84 7.20 -38.26
C ASN A 435 -39.35 8.43 -39.04
N LEU A 436 -38.45 8.24 -40.00
CA LEU A 436 -37.84 9.31 -40.79
C LEU A 436 -38.53 9.56 -42.15
N GLU A 437 -39.38 8.64 -42.62
CA GLU A 437 -39.92 8.66 -44.00
C GLU A 437 -40.69 9.93 -44.33
N ASN A 438 -41.51 10.42 -43.39
CA ASN A 438 -42.40 11.57 -43.58
C ASN A 438 -41.83 12.88 -43.02
N LYS A 439 -40.52 12.96 -42.79
CA LYS A 439 -39.88 14.12 -42.16
C LYS A 439 -38.88 14.78 -43.09
N THR A 440 -38.87 16.11 -43.10
CA THR A 440 -37.96 16.93 -43.91
C THR A 440 -37.37 18.07 -43.09
N GLY A 441 -36.29 18.67 -43.58
CA GLY A 441 -35.62 19.80 -42.94
C GLY A 441 -35.23 19.53 -41.48
N PHE A 442 -35.54 20.49 -40.61
CA PHE A 442 -35.22 20.46 -39.18
C PHE A 442 -35.71 19.17 -38.48
N PHE A 443 -36.97 18.78 -38.70
CA PHE A 443 -37.56 17.63 -38.01
C PHE A 443 -36.89 16.31 -38.37
N LYS A 444 -36.38 16.17 -39.60
CA LYS A 444 -35.62 14.99 -40.02
C LYS A 444 -34.28 14.92 -39.27
N THR A 445 -33.48 15.98 -39.34
CA THR A 445 -32.17 16.04 -38.67
C THR A 445 -32.29 15.88 -37.15
N PHE A 446 -33.34 16.46 -36.56
CA PHE A 446 -33.62 16.31 -35.14
C PHE A 446 -34.00 14.87 -34.78
N SER A 447 -34.87 14.23 -35.58
CA SER A 447 -35.27 12.83 -35.37
C SER A 447 -34.10 11.84 -35.56
N GLU A 448 -33.23 12.10 -36.53
CA GLU A 448 -31.98 11.35 -36.73
C GLU A 448 -31.07 11.46 -35.50
N SER A 449 -30.90 12.67 -34.97
CA SER A 449 -30.10 12.93 -33.77
C SER A 449 -30.65 12.18 -32.54
N ILE A 450 -31.98 12.21 -32.32
CA ILE A 450 -32.61 11.46 -31.23
C ILE A 450 -32.41 9.95 -31.43
N ASN A 451 -32.63 9.43 -32.64
CA ASN A 451 -32.42 8.02 -32.94
C ASN A 451 -30.98 7.57 -32.71
N GLN A 452 -30.00 8.42 -33.02
CA GLN A 452 -28.59 8.17 -32.78
C GLN A 452 -28.27 8.15 -31.27
N ILE A 453 -28.80 9.10 -30.49
CA ILE A 453 -28.67 9.10 -29.03
C ILE A 453 -29.30 7.81 -28.44
N MET A 454 -30.48 7.41 -28.90
CA MET A 454 -31.13 6.17 -28.47
C MET A 454 -30.28 4.93 -28.80
N ALA A 455 -29.65 4.89 -29.98
CA ALA A 455 -28.76 3.80 -30.36
C ALA A 455 -27.54 3.70 -29.44
N PHE A 456 -26.84 4.81 -29.19
CA PHE A 456 -25.68 4.81 -28.28
C PHE A 456 -26.04 4.37 -26.85
N ASN A 457 -27.15 4.87 -26.31
CA ASN A 457 -27.60 4.46 -24.97
C ASN A 457 -27.97 2.97 -24.93
N GLN A 458 -28.66 2.47 -25.96
CA GLN A 458 -29.02 1.06 -26.06
C GLN A 458 -27.79 0.15 -26.10
N ASP A 459 -26.80 0.48 -26.93
CA ASP A 459 -25.59 -0.32 -27.08
C ASP A 459 -24.76 -0.32 -25.79
N MET A 460 -24.59 0.86 -25.16
CA MET A 460 -23.84 0.97 -23.91
C MET A 460 -24.49 0.17 -22.77
N ILE A 461 -25.81 0.29 -22.61
CA ILE A 461 -26.53 -0.47 -21.58
C ILE A 461 -26.42 -1.97 -21.85
N LYS A 462 -26.54 -2.41 -23.11
CA LYS A 462 -26.39 -3.82 -23.48
C LYS A 462 -25.00 -4.35 -23.14
N ASP A 463 -23.96 -3.58 -23.44
CA ASP A 463 -22.57 -3.95 -23.16
C ASP A 463 -22.28 -4.04 -21.65
N ILE A 464 -22.74 -3.05 -20.88
CA ILE A 464 -22.61 -3.06 -19.41
C ILE A 464 -23.38 -4.24 -18.82
N MET A 465 -24.62 -4.49 -19.25
CA MET A 465 -25.41 -5.62 -18.76
C MET A 465 -24.74 -6.96 -19.06
N ARG A 466 -24.17 -7.12 -20.26
CA ARG A 466 -23.40 -8.33 -20.61
C ARG A 466 -22.19 -8.50 -19.71
N LEU A 467 -21.39 -7.45 -19.54
CA LEU A 467 -20.19 -7.47 -18.69
C LEU A 467 -20.54 -7.79 -17.23
N LEU A 468 -21.53 -7.09 -16.65
CA LEU A 468 -21.94 -7.31 -15.27
C LEU A 468 -22.57 -8.69 -15.06
N SER A 469 -23.29 -9.22 -16.04
CA SER A 469 -23.81 -10.59 -15.99
C SER A 469 -22.69 -11.64 -16.01
N ALA A 470 -21.66 -11.45 -16.82
CA ALA A 470 -20.48 -12.32 -16.84
C ALA A 470 -19.74 -12.26 -15.51
N LEU A 471 -19.52 -11.04 -14.99
CA LEU A 471 -18.90 -10.81 -13.70
C LEU A 471 -19.65 -11.50 -12.55
N ALA A 472 -20.99 -11.43 -12.55
CA ALA A 472 -21.83 -12.09 -11.55
C ALA A 472 -21.75 -13.63 -11.61
N GLN A 473 -21.42 -14.20 -12.78
CA GLN A 473 -21.19 -15.64 -12.97
C GLN A 473 -19.73 -16.04 -12.69
N GLY A 474 -18.87 -15.08 -12.33
CA GLY A 474 -17.44 -15.30 -12.11
C GLY A 474 -16.61 -15.35 -13.40
N ASP A 475 -17.22 -15.02 -14.55
CA ASP A 475 -16.49 -14.91 -15.82
C ASP A 475 -15.83 -13.53 -15.94
N LEU A 476 -14.54 -13.49 -15.61
CA LEU A 476 -13.70 -12.29 -15.70
C LEU A 476 -12.99 -12.15 -17.05
N SER A 477 -13.32 -12.98 -18.05
CA SER A 477 -12.75 -12.88 -19.40
C SER A 477 -13.43 -11.82 -20.26
N GLN A 478 -14.62 -11.39 -19.87
CA GLN A 478 -15.46 -10.52 -20.69
C GLN A 478 -15.13 -9.05 -20.47
N THR A 479 -14.90 -8.33 -21.57
CA THR A 479 -14.72 -6.87 -21.58
C THR A 479 -15.65 -6.22 -22.60
N ILE A 480 -15.77 -4.89 -22.55
CA ILE A 480 -16.46 -4.09 -23.56
C ILE A 480 -15.44 -3.67 -24.62
N GLU A 481 -15.63 -4.15 -25.85
CA GLU A 481 -14.70 -3.95 -26.98
C GLU A 481 -15.12 -2.85 -27.95
N ASN A 482 -16.32 -2.28 -27.79
CA ASN A 482 -16.85 -1.30 -28.72
C ASN A 482 -16.03 0.01 -28.68
N ASN A 483 -15.42 0.36 -29.83
CA ASN A 483 -14.54 1.52 -29.98
C ASN A 483 -15.27 2.78 -30.48
N ASN A 484 -16.59 2.73 -30.62
CA ASN A 484 -17.40 3.86 -31.07
C ASN A 484 -17.87 4.76 -29.92
N TYR A 485 -17.55 4.41 -28.68
CA TYR A 485 -17.87 5.24 -27.52
C TYR A 485 -16.91 6.42 -27.42
N VAL A 486 -17.44 7.56 -26.99
CA VAL A 486 -16.69 8.81 -26.82
C VAL A 486 -17.13 9.50 -25.53
N GLY A 487 -16.25 10.35 -24.97
CA GLY A 487 -16.55 11.12 -23.77
C GLY A 487 -16.91 10.22 -22.58
N ALA A 488 -18.05 10.47 -21.94
CA ALA A 488 -18.46 9.74 -20.74
C ALA A 488 -18.69 8.23 -20.96
N PHE A 489 -19.15 7.81 -22.15
CA PHE A 489 -19.31 6.37 -22.43
C PHE A 489 -17.98 5.66 -22.62
N GLU A 490 -16.98 6.34 -23.19
CA GLU A 490 -15.62 5.79 -23.28
C GLU A 490 -15.01 5.63 -21.87
N GLN A 491 -15.14 6.65 -21.02
CA GLN A 491 -14.68 6.55 -19.63
C GLN A 491 -15.37 5.40 -18.89
N LEU A 492 -16.68 5.25 -19.04
CA LEU A 492 -17.44 4.18 -18.39
C LEU A 492 -17.01 2.79 -18.91
N LYS A 493 -16.67 2.67 -20.21
CA LYS A 493 -16.08 1.46 -20.79
C LYS A 493 -14.72 1.15 -20.16
N GLU A 494 -13.83 2.14 -20.11
CA GLU A 494 -12.49 2.01 -19.52
C GLU A 494 -12.56 1.62 -18.05
N ASP A 495 -13.40 2.27 -17.26
CA ASP A 495 -13.57 1.99 -15.83
C ASP A 495 -14.15 0.59 -15.59
N ALA A 496 -15.13 0.17 -16.40
CA ALA A 496 -15.69 -1.19 -16.33
C ALA A 496 -14.64 -2.25 -16.68
N ASN A 497 -13.89 -2.06 -17.77
CA ASN A 497 -12.82 -2.98 -18.19
C ASN A 497 -11.67 -3.01 -17.17
N ALA A 498 -11.29 -1.87 -16.61
CA ALA A 498 -10.27 -1.79 -15.56
C ALA A 498 -10.70 -2.52 -14.28
N THR A 499 -12.00 -2.48 -13.96
CA THR A 499 -12.56 -3.25 -12.82
C THR A 499 -12.44 -4.75 -13.07
N VAL A 500 -12.79 -5.22 -14.27
CA VAL A 500 -12.59 -6.63 -14.65
C VAL A 500 -11.12 -7.03 -14.55
N SER A 501 -10.21 -6.23 -15.12
CA SER A 501 -8.76 -6.50 -15.08
C SER A 501 -8.23 -6.64 -13.65
N ARG A 502 -8.61 -5.72 -12.75
CA ARG A 502 -8.18 -5.74 -11.34
C ARG A 502 -8.72 -6.97 -10.61
N LEU A 503 -9.96 -7.35 -10.86
CA LEU A 503 -10.52 -8.57 -10.27
C LEU A 503 -9.83 -9.83 -10.82
N THR A 504 -9.49 -9.86 -12.11
CA THR A 504 -8.71 -10.97 -12.71
C THR A 504 -7.34 -11.11 -12.07
N GLU A 505 -6.63 -10.00 -11.86
CA GLU A 505 -5.33 -9.99 -11.17
C GLU A 505 -5.44 -10.55 -9.76
N ILE A 506 -6.42 -10.07 -8.96
CA ILE A 506 -6.65 -10.54 -7.59
C ILE A 506 -6.98 -12.05 -7.58
N MET A 507 -7.87 -12.51 -8.45
CA MET A 507 -8.23 -13.93 -8.53
C MET A 507 -7.05 -14.81 -8.96
N THR A 508 -6.19 -14.30 -9.84
CA THR A 508 -4.96 -14.99 -10.25
C THR A 508 -3.99 -15.14 -9.08
N GLU A 509 -3.81 -14.09 -8.27
CA GLU A 509 -2.96 -14.11 -7.09
C GLU A 509 -3.50 -15.07 -6.01
N ILE A 510 -4.81 -15.09 -5.79
CA ILE A 510 -5.47 -16.03 -4.87
C ILE A 510 -5.27 -17.47 -5.36
N SER A 511 -5.49 -17.74 -6.65
CA SER A 511 -5.31 -19.08 -7.23
C SER A 511 -3.87 -19.58 -7.07
N ARG A 512 -2.89 -18.71 -7.36
CA ARG A 512 -1.47 -19.01 -7.17
C ARG A 512 -1.13 -19.29 -5.70
N SER A 513 -1.70 -18.51 -4.78
CA SER A 513 -1.48 -18.71 -3.34
C SER A 513 -2.05 -20.05 -2.88
N ALA A 514 -3.21 -20.46 -3.38
CA ALA A 514 -3.81 -21.75 -3.10
C ALA A 514 -2.95 -22.92 -3.61
N GLU A 515 -2.34 -22.79 -4.79
CA GLU A 515 -1.43 -23.79 -5.35
C GLU A 515 -0.15 -23.96 -4.49
N ILE A 516 0.43 -22.85 -4.02
CA ILE A 516 1.57 -22.86 -3.10
C ILE A 516 1.21 -23.57 -1.79
N VAL A 517 0.04 -23.26 -1.21
CA VAL A 517 -0.43 -23.92 0.02
C VAL A 517 -0.67 -25.41 -0.20
N ALA A 518 -1.28 -25.79 -1.33
CA ALA A 518 -1.50 -27.20 -1.67
C ALA A 518 -0.17 -27.97 -1.75
N THR A 519 0.83 -27.37 -2.41
CA THR A 519 2.17 -27.96 -2.55
C THR A 519 2.87 -28.09 -1.20
N ALA A 520 2.86 -27.03 -0.39
CA ALA A 520 3.44 -27.06 0.96
C ALA A 520 2.76 -28.09 1.88
N THR A 521 1.44 -28.27 1.73
CA THR A 521 0.68 -29.26 2.50
C THR A 521 1.09 -30.69 2.12
N GLU A 522 1.32 -30.95 0.83
CA GLU A 522 1.81 -32.25 0.34
C GLU A 522 3.23 -32.54 0.87
N GLU A 523 4.14 -31.55 0.81
CA GLU A 523 5.49 -31.69 1.38
C GLU A 523 5.47 -31.97 2.88
N ILE A 524 4.63 -31.26 3.64
CA ILE A 524 4.44 -31.50 5.07
C ILE A 524 3.90 -32.91 5.32
N SER A 525 2.92 -33.36 4.53
CA SER A 525 2.35 -34.71 4.64
C SER A 525 3.43 -35.79 4.46
N GLN A 526 4.26 -35.67 3.42
CA GLN A 526 5.37 -36.58 3.16
C GLN A 526 6.45 -36.52 4.23
N GLY A 527 6.77 -35.31 4.71
CA GLY A 527 7.68 -35.11 5.83
C GLY A 527 7.18 -35.76 7.12
N ASN A 528 5.88 -35.67 7.39
CA ASN A 528 5.25 -36.26 8.57
C ASN A 528 5.22 -37.80 8.49
N LEU A 529 4.99 -38.37 7.30
CA LEU A 529 5.10 -39.81 7.08
C LEU A 529 6.52 -40.31 7.37
N SER A 530 7.53 -39.60 6.87
CA SER A 530 8.94 -39.92 7.08
C SER A 530 9.34 -39.80 8.56
N LEU A 531 8.82 -38.77 9.25
CA LEU A 531 9.03 -38.60 10.68
C LEU A 531 8.40 -39.76 11.47
N SER A 532 7.17 -40.14 11.16
CA SER A 532 6.48 -41.26 11.80
C SER A 532 7.29 -42.56 11.69
N GLN A 533 7.78 -42.88 10.49
CA GLN A 533 8.62 -44.07 10.26
C GLN A 533 9.92 -44.02 11.08
N ARG A 534 10.58 -42.86 11.14
CA ARG A 534 11.80 -42.70 11.95
C ARG A 534 11.52 -42.81 13.45
N THR A 535 10.39 -42.29 13.92
CA THR A 535 9.96 -42.42 15.31
C THR A 535 9.68 -43.88 15.67
N GLU A 536 9.02 -44.65 14.79
CA GLU A 536 8.83 -46.10 14.97
C GLU A 536 10.17 -46.84 15.03
N GLN A 537 11.09 -46.54 14.12
CA GLN A 537 12.42 -47.15 14.12
C GLN A 537 13.21 -46.81 15.39
N GLN A 538 13.13 -45.56 15.86
CA GLN A 538 13.79 -45.12 17.09
C GLN A 538 13.19 -45.79 18.32
N ALA A 539 11.87 -46.00 18.35
CA ALA A 539 11.21 -46.75 19.41
C ALA A 539 11.73 -48.20 19.46
N ALA A 540 11.85 -48.86 18.30
CA ALA A 540 12.41 -50.22 18.22
C ALA A 540 13.87 -50.28 18.70
N SER A 541 14.72 -49.32 18.32
CA SER A 541 16.10 -49.26 18.81
C SER A 541 16.20 -49.01 20.32
N LEU A 542 15.25 -48.25 20.89
CA LEU A 542 15.16 -48.05 22.34
C LEU A 542 14.76 -49.34 23.06
N GLU A 543 13.84 -50.12 22.51
CA GLU A 543 13.49 -51.45 23.05
C GLU A 543 14.71 -52.40 23.05
N GLU A 544 15.49 -52.43 21.96
CA GLU A 544 16.70 -53.25 21.87
C GLU A 544 17.78 -52.79 22.88
N THR A 545 17.91 -51.47 23.06
CA THR A 545 18.83 -50.89 24.04
C THR A 545 18.40 -51.26 25.47
N ALA A 546 17.10 -51.19 25.77
CA ALA A 546 16.56 -51.57 27.07
C ALA A 546 16.82 -53.06 27.37
N ALA A 547 16.54 -53.95 26.41
CA ALA A 547 16.84 -55.37 26.53
C ALA A 547 18.35 -55.64 26.76
N SER A 548 19.21 -54.92 26.04
CA SER A 548 20.67 -55.00 26.23
C SER A 548 21.10 -54.53 27.61
N MET A 549 20.47 -53.48 28.14
CA MET A 549 20.71 -52.98 29.49
C MET A 549 20.25 -53.97 30.57
N GLU A 550 19.13 -54.67 30.36
CA GLU A 550 18.69 -55.75 31.25
C GLU A 550 19.70 -56.91 31.28
N GLN A 551 20.18 -57.35 30.11
CA GLN A 551 21.19 -58.40 30.02
C GLN A 551 22.52 -57.97 30.67
N MET A 552 22.93 -56.72 30.47
CA MET A 552 24.13 -56.17 31.10
C MET A 552 23.97 -56.13 32.62
N THR A 553 22.81 -55.70 33.13
CA THR A 553 22.52 -55.67 34.56
C THR A 553 22.58 -57.08 35.16
N SER A 554 22.02 -58.08 34.49
CA SER A 554 22.12 -59.48 34.89
C SER A 554 23.57 -59.96 34.94
N THR A 555 24.38 -59.58 33.95
CA THR A 555 25.80 -59.96 33.89
C THR A 555 26.60 -59.29 35.01
N VAL A 556 26.36 -58.00 35.27
CA VAL A 556 26.99 -57.26 36.37
C VAL A 556 26.63 -57.88 37.73
N GLN A 557 25.36 -58.24 37.93
CA GLN A 557 24.91 -58.95 39.13
C GLN A 557 25.64 -60.29 39.30
N GLN A 558 25.71 -61.09 38.23
CA GLN A 558 26.43 -62.37 38.24
C GLN A 558 27.93 -62.18 38.52
N THR A 559 28.57 -61.16 37.95
CA THR A 559 29.97 -60.84 38.22
C THR A 559 30.17 -60.44 39.68
N ALA A 560 29.27 -59.63 40.27
CA ALA A 560 29.33 -59.29 41.69
C ALA A 560 29.22 -60.52 42.60
N ASP A 561 28.31 -61.45 42.28
CA ASP A 561 28.16 -62.72 43.01
C ASP A 561 29.40 -63.61 42.86
N ASN A 562 29.97 -63.72 41.65
CA ASN A 562 31.22 -64.44 41.40
C ASN A 562 32.39 -63.82 42.16
N THR A 563 32.50 -62.49 42.21
CA THR A 563 33.53 -61.80 43.00
C THR A 563 33.38 -62.12 44.47
N LYS A 564 32.15 -62.11 45.01
CA LYS A 564 31.89 -62.49 46.41
C LYS A 564 32.32 -63.94 46.70
N GLN A 565 32.02 -64.87 45.80
CA GLN A 565 32.47 -66.26 45.94
C GLN A 565 34.00 -66.38 45.87
N ALA A 566 34.65 -65.69 44.91
CA ALA A 566 36.10 -65.68 44.77
C ALA A 566 36.79 -65.10 46.02
N THR A 567 36.24 -64.02 46.61
CA THR A 567 36.73 -63.47 47.87
C THR A 567 36.62 -64.48 49.01
N GLN A 568 35.51 -65.21 49.10
CA GLN A 568 35.34 -66.25 50.12
C GLN A 568 36.33 -67.41 49.95
N LEU A 569 36.58 -67.83 48.71
CA LEU A 569 37.59 -68.84 48.38
C LEU A 569 39.00 -68.37 48.74
N ALA A 570 39.34 -67.13 48.42
CA ALA A 570 40.63 -66.53 48.77
C ALA A 570 40.84 -66.47 50.29
N PHE A 571 39.80 -66.09 51.05
CA PHE A 571 39.85 -66.11 52.52
C PHE A 571 40.08 -67.52 53.07
N SER A 572 39.35 -68.51 52.53
CA SER A 572 39.51 -69.92 52.92
C SER A 572 40.90 -70.47 52.59
N ALA A 573 41.46 -70.10 51.43
CA ALA A 573 42.80 -70.48 51.02
C ALA A 573 43.87 -69.86 51.92
N ARG A 574 43.70 -68.57 52.28
CA ARG A 574 44.55 -67.89 53.24
C ARG A 574 44.53 -68.56 54.62
N GLU A 575 43.34 -68.88 55.14
CA GLU A 575 43.19 -69.57 56.43
C GLU A 575 43.92 -70.93 56.43
N ARG A 576 43.81 -71.69 55.33
CA ARG A 576 44.54 -72.97 55.17
C ARG A 576 46.05 -72.75 55.11
N ALA A 577 46.51 -71.70 54.44
CA ALA A 577 47.94 -71.37 54.38
C ALA A 577 48.48 -70.94 55.75
N GLU A 578 47.72 -70.17 56.54
CA GLU A 578 48.07 -69.78 57.92
C GLU A 578 48.21 -71.02 58.81
N LYS A 579 47.23 -71.94 58.80
CA LYS A 579 47.31 -73.23 59.50
C LYS A 579 48.49 -74.08 59.03
N GLY A 580 48.78 -74.10 57.73
CA GLY A 580 49.96 -74.78 57.18
C GLY A 580 51.26 -74.18 57.72
N GLY A 581 51.33 -72.85 57.85
CA GLY A 581 52.44 -72.13 58.46
C GLY A 581 52.66 -72.52 59.93
N GLU A 582 51.59 -72.68 60.71
CA GLU A 582 51.67 -73.16 62.10
C GLU A 582 52.28 -74.57 62.18
N VAL A 583 51.85 -75.49 61.32
CA VAL A 583 52.38 -76.87 61.27
C VAL A 583 53.85 -76.89 60.89
N VAL A 584 54.26 -76.10 59.89
CA VAL A 584 55.67 -75.96 59.52
C VAL A 584 56.48 -75.37 60.67
N GLY A 585 55.95 -74.35 61.36
CA GLY A 585 56.58 -73.77 62.55
C GLY A 585 56.79 -74.79 63.66
N ALA A 586 55.78 -75.61 63.95
CA ALA A 586 55.88 -76.71 64.92
C ALA A 586 56.93 -77.75 64.49
N THR A 587 57.02 -78.04 63.19
CA THR A 587 58.03 -78.96 62.63
C THR A 587 59.45 -78.43 62.77
N ILE A 588 59.67 -77.13 62.54
CA ILE A 588 60.97 -76.47 62.73
C ILE A 588 61.38 -76.51 64.22
N ASN A 589 60.44 -76.25 65.13
CA ASN A 589 60.71 -76.35 66.57
C ASN A 589 61.12 -77.77 66.97
N ALA A 590 60.39 -78.79 66.50
CA ALA A 590 60.75 -80.18 66.74
C ALA A 590 62.13 -80.55 66.16
N MET A 591 62.44 -80.12 64.94
CA MET A 591 63.77 -80.30 64.34
C MET A 591 64.88 -79.62 65.15
N THR A 592 64.61 -78.44 65.70
CA THR A 592 65.54 -77.72 66.58
C THR A 592 65.78 -78.47 67.89
N GLU A 593 64.72 -79.01 68.51
CA GLU A 593 64.84 -79.86 69.69
C GLU A 593 65.64 -81.13 69.40
N ILE A 594 65.37 -81.79 68.27
CA ILE A 594 66.14 -82.96 67.81
C ILE A 594 67.62 -82.59 67.64
N SER A 595 67.93 -81.49 66.94
CA SER A 595 69.30 -81.01 66.75
C SER A 595 70.01 -80.72 68.08
N ASN A 596 69.33 -80.08 69.02
CA ASN A 596 69.87 -79.82 70.36
C ASN A 596 70.12 -81.11 71.14
N SER A 597 69.20 -82.07 71.05
CA SER A 597 69.34 -83.40 71.65
C SER A 597 70.54 -84.15 71.06
N SER A 598 70.65 -84.19 69.74
CA SER A 598 71.77 -84.76 68.99
C SER A 598 73.11 -84.16 69.42
N LYS A 599 73.19 -82.83 69.57
CA LYS A 599 74.40 -82.15 70.09
C LYS A 599 74.76 -82.61 71.51
N LYS A 600 73.76 -82.74 72.37
CA LYS A 600 73.93 -83.24 73.75
C LYS A 600 74.44 -84.68 73.76
N VAL A 601 73.92 -85.53 72.85
CA VAL A 601 74.42 -86.89 72.67
C VAL A 601 75.86 -86.88 72.17
N ALA A 602 76.22 -86.02 71.21
CA ALA A 602 77.60 -85.88 70.72
C ALA A 602 78.58 -85.49 71.84
N ASP A 603 78.18 -84.59 72.75
CA ASP A 603 78.99 -84.21 73.91
C ASP A 603 79.20 -85.40 74.86
N ILE A 604 78.13 -86.15 75.18
CA ILE A 604 78.21 -87.37 76.02
C ILE A 604 79.11 -88.42 75.37
N ILE A 605 78.97 -88.64 74.07
CA ILE A 605 79.81 -89.58 73.31
C ILE A 605 81.27 -89.11 73.27
N GLY A 606 81.51 -87.80 73.21
CA GLY A 606 82.83 -87.20 73.39
C GLY A 606 83.46 -87.59 74.72
N VAL A 607 82.72 -87.46 75.82
CA VAL A 607 83.15 -87.88 77.16
C VAL A 607 83.38 -89.40 77.22
N ILE A 608 82.51 -90.21 76.63
CA ILE A 608 82.68 -91.68 76.58
C ILE A 608 83.97 -92.04 75.83
N ASN A 609 84.28 -91.37 74.73
CA ASN A 609 85.52 -91.59 73.99
C ASN A 609 86.76 -91.20 74.81
N GLU A 610 86.67 -90.11 75.59
CA GLU A 610 87.73 -89.70 76.51
C GLU A 610 87.93 -90.72 77.65
N ILE A 611 86.84 -91.22 78.25
CA ILE A 611 86.87 -92.29 79.25
C ILE A 611 87.49 -93.55 78.65
N ALA A 612 87.11 -93.93 77.43
CA ALA A 612 87.68 -95.08 76.74
C ALA A 612 89.19 -94.90 76.51
N PHE A 613 89.65 -93.71 76.12
CA PHE A 613 91.07 -93.41 75.97
C PHE A 613 91.84 -93.50 77.30
N GLN A 614 91.30 -92.91 78.36
CA GLN A 614 91.90 -93.00 79.71
C GLN A 614 91.92 -94.45 80.22
N THR A 615 90.86 -95.22 79.99
CA THR A 615 90.78 -96.64 80.35
C THR A 615 91.82 -97.46 79.59
N ASN A 616 92.03 -97.19 78.30
CA ASN A 616 93.07 -97.82 77.49
C ASN A 616 94.49 -97.49 78.00
N LEU A 617 94.75 -96.26 78.47
CA LEU A 617 96.03 -95.87 79.08
C LEU A 617 96.25 -96.51 80.46
N LEU A 618 95.22 -96.54 81.32
CA LEU A 618 95.25 -97.22 82.62
C LEU A 618 95.51 -98.72 82.46
N ALA A 619 94.82 -99.36 81.52
CA ALA A 619 94.99 -100.76 81.19
C ALA A 619 96.40 -101.04 80.62
N LEU A 620 96.96 -100.14 79.82
CA LEU A 620 98.34 -100.24 79.35
C LEU A 620 99.34 -100.15 80.50
N ASN A 621 99.19 -99.19 81.40
CA ASN A 621 100.05 -99.05 82.58
C ASN A 621 99.96 -100.28 83.48
N ALA A 622 98.75 -100.79 83.72
CA ALA A 622 98.54 -102.02 84.49
C ALA A 622 99.17 -103.24 83.82
N ALA A 623 99.07 -103.37 82.49
CA ALA A 623 99.70 -104.45 81.74
C ALA A 623 101.24 -104.38 81.81
N VAL A 624 101.82 -103.17 81.77
CA VAL A 624 103.26 -102.95 81.92
C VAL A 624 103.74 -103.30 83.33
N GLU A 625 103.04 -102.85 84.37
CA GLU A 625 103.42 -103.14 85.75
C GLU A 625 103.23 -104.64 86.08
N ALA A 626 102.20 -105.27 85.52
CA ALA A 626 102.00 -106.72 85.59
C ALA A 626 103.13 -107.49 84.89
N ALA A 627 103.65 -107.01 83.75
CA ALA A 627 104.82 -107.58 83.08
C ALA A 627 106.11 -107.39 83.90
N ARG A 628 106.20 -106.31 84.67
CA ARG A 628 107.33 -105.98 85.55
C ARG A 628 107.40 -106.89 86.78
N ALA A 629 106.26 -107.36 87.29
CA ALA A 629 106.14 -108.29 88.42
C ALA A 629 106.48 -109.76 88.08
N GLY A 630 106.88 -110.07 86.84
CA GLY A 630 107.29 -111.42 86.43
C GLY A 630 106.17 -112.46 86.58
N ASP A 631 106.53 -113.68 87.03
CA ASP A 631 105.58 -114.81 87.12
C ASP A 631 104.39 -114.56 88.08
N GLN A 632 104.52 -113.64 89.03
CA GLN A 632 103.44 -113.29 89.96
C GLN A 632 102.37 -112.36 89.33
N GLY A 633 102.65 -111.72 88.19
CA GLY A 633 101.77 -110.73 87.54
C GLY A 633 100.91 -111.25 86.38
N ARG A 634 101.07 -112.52 85.97
CA ARG A 634 100.47 -113.08 84.74
C ARG A 634 98.95 -112.97 84.66
N GLY A 635 98.24 -113.23 85.76
CA GLY A 635 96.77 -113.11 85.81
C GLY A 635 96.28 -111.67 85.63
N PHE A 636 96.99 -110.71 86.24
CA PHE A 636 96.70 -109.28 86.09
C PHE A 636 96.96 -108.78 84.67
N ALA A 637 98.01 -109.27 84.00
CA ALA A 637 98.31 -108.89 82.62
C ALA A 637 97.20 -109.29 81.63
N VAL A 638 96.57 -110.45 81.83
CA VAL A 638 95.45 -110.91 80.98
C VAL A 638 94.22 -110.01 81.17
N VAL A 639 93.85 -109.72 82.42
CA VAL A 639 92.72 -108.80 82.71
C VAL A 639 92.99 -107.41 82.15
N ALA A 640 94.21 -106.90 82.31
CA ALA A 640 94.61 -105.60 81.75
C ALA A 640 94.53 -105.58 80.21
N SER A 641 94.91 -106.66 79.52
CA SER A 641 94.76 -106.78 78.07
C SER A 641 93.29 -106.80 77.64
N GLU A 642 92.42 -107.47 78.40
CA GLU A 642 90.98 -107.54 78.09
C GLU A 642 90.29 -106.18 78.30
N VAL A 643 90.62 -105.48 79.39
CA VAL A 643 90.14 -104.11 79.66
C VAL A 643 90.62 -103.15 78.55
N ARG A 644 91.85 -103.33 78.08
CA ARG A 644 92.40 -102.53 76.96
C ARG A 644 91.63 -102.77 75.66
N ASN A 645 91.32 -104.03 75.32
CA ASN A 645 90.54 -104.37 74.13
C ASN A 645 89.12 -103.78 74.21
N LEU A 646 88.46 -103.90 75.36
CA LEU A 646 87.15 -103.30 75.59
C LEU A 646 87.17 -101.79 75.42
N ALA A 647 88.18 -101.11 75.96
CA ALA A 647 88.37 -99.67 75.81
C ALA A 647 88.56 -99.25 74.34
N GLN A 648 89.33 -100.00 73.55
CA GLN A 648 89.47 -99.75 72.11
C GLN A 648 88.14 -99.93 71.35
N ARG A 649 87.35 -100.96 71.71
CA ARG A 649 86.01 -101.17 71.14
C ARG A 649 85.04 -100.05 71.50
N SER A 650 85.05 -99.57 72.75
CA SER A 650 84.23 -98.44 73.18
C SER A 650 84.61 -97.14 72.47
N ALA A 651 85.90 -96.88 72.24
CA ALA A 651 86.36 -95.72 71.46
C ALA A 651 85.91 -95.80 69.98
N ALA A 652 85.98 -96.98 69.38
CA ALA A 652 85.50 -97.19 68.00
C ALA A 652 83.98 -96.97 67.88
N ALA A 653 83.18 -97.54 68.79
CA ALA A 653 81.74 -97.35 68.82
C ALA A 653 81.34 -95.89 69.10
N ALA A 654 82.04 -95.22 70.02
CA ALA A 654 81.83 -93.80 70.28
C ALA A 654 82.14 -92.95 69.03
N LYS A 655 83.20 -93.28 68.28
CA LYS A 655 83.55 -92.59 67.03
C LYS A 655 82.48 -92.80 65.95
N GLU A 656 81.91 -94.00 65.85
CA GLU A 656 80.85 -94.33 64.89
C GLU A 656 79.54 -93.59 65.21
N ILE A 657 79.11 -93.61 66.49
CA ILE A 657 77.93 -92.85 66.94
C ILE A 657 78.14 -91.35 66.71
N LYS A 658 79.34 -90.83 66.96
CA LYS A 658 79.66 -89.43 66.68
C LYS A 658 79.56 -89.10 65.19
N GLY A 659 79.96 -90.02 64.30
CA GLY A 659 79.78 -89.88 62.86
C GLY A 659 78.30 -89.77 62.47
N LEU A 660 77.46 -90.68 62.97
CA LEU A 660 76.01 -90.70 62.68
C LEU A 660 75.25 -89.47 63.21
N ILE A 661 75.80 -88.73 64.16
CA ILE A 661 75.20 -87.50 64.70
C ILE A 661 75.65 -86.26 63.90
N GLN A 662 76.79 -86.34 63.21
CA GLN A 662 77.35 -85.25 62.41
C GLN A 662 76.86 -85.26 60.96
N ASP A 663 76.45 -86.42 60.46
CA ASP A 663 75.67 -86.59 59.22
C ASP A 663 74.19 -86.26 59.48
#